data_AF-A0A0D3DW60-F1
#
_entry.id   AF-A0A0D3DW60-F1
#
_cell.length_a   1.000
_cell.length_b   1.000
_cell.length_c   1.000
_cell.angle_alpha   90.00
_cell.angle_beta   90.00
_cell.angle_gamma   90.00
#
_symmetry.space_group_name_H-M   'P 1'
#
loop_
_entity.id
_entity.type
_entity.pdbx_description
1 polymer ?
#
loop_
_entity_poly.entity_id
_entity_poly.type
_entity_poly.pdbx_seq_one_letter_code
_entity_poly.pdbx_strand_id
1 'polypeptide(L)'
;MEPLMEDEEFSIREVVLPSLIPVVPEPELEREDGERRRGRDVIIAVDHGPNSKHAFDWALVHFCRLADTIHLVHAVSSVKNDVVYETSQALMEKLAVEAFQVAMVKSVARVVEGEAGKVICKEAERLKPAAVIMGTRGRSLVRSVLQGSVSEYCFHNCKSAPVIIVPGKEAGDESIAFDRTLGVCKSPSMAEFAELESQDGVRMPWNIIPVATTKDHQPIDSEIPVSAIYTPLAHSTPLLPYAPLRCRTCRSVLNPYSVVDFSASTWGCPFCFNRNPFPLNYSSISDTNLPPELFPRSTTVEYLSSSSSSSPPPVFLFVVDTCLFSDELDFLRSSLSQALDLIPDVSVVGLIAFDSLVRVYELGFPHCNKSYFFHGNRDCSKDQLLDQLSFFVKSPKPSSGVIAGVRDGLSAEDIARFLPPAADCQFTLHSVLEELGSSQWPAAPDHRPGRCTGVALRIAACLLGACFPGSAARIMAFVGGPSTLGPGAIVSRELSEPIRSHKDIDKDSAPCYQEAVEFYEKLAKQLVHQGHVLDVFASSVDQVGIAEMKVAVEQTGGFVVLAESFGHSVFRDSLKRVFQSGENDLGLSSCGIFEINCSKGVKVQGIIGPCASLEKKGPLCSDTGIGQGHTSAWKMCGLGKSTSVCLVFEIAKRETADVVLQSQINQFYFQFLTYTQMVKQGSGLQLFQEDGSWELKTYRQELTNGFDQEAAAVVMARLISFKMETQPEFNPQRWADKALVNLCSRFGEYQKGNASSFNLPSQLSNFPQFVFHLRRSQFVQVFNNSPDETAYFRMILNRENVSNSVVMIQPWLVSFTFNSQPEPIPLDVASIAADRILLLDAYFTLVIFHGATIAQWRKAGYHHQPEHQALVHLLQSPRDYSDTIINERFPIPRLVICDQYGSQARFLLAKLNPSSDGNGPFSGGSNVFTDDELNRTVGGYCHAYSNCCENAAFIFGEEMDSQKEKEPKAAVSTTSSCRKYANDDNATFLANLKDHFNEFLNASMDEHKTCFKNTIDKIFGRSKEVETKEVESRPPL
;
A
#
# COMPACT_ATOMS: atom_id res chain seq x y z
N MET A 1 23.69 0.18 -67.28
CA MET A 1 23.41 1.51 -66.70
C MET A 1 23.84 1.45 -65.26
N GLU A 2 25.05 1.90 -64.96
CA GLU A 2 25.40 2.25 -63.59
C GLU A 2 24.58 3.50 -63.22
N PRO A 3 23.90 3.54 -62.07
CA PRO A 3 23.33 4.78 -61.60
C PRO A 3 24.48 5.65 -61.08
N LEU A 4 24.70 6.79 -61.74
CA LEU A 4 25.44 7.92 -61.19
C LEU A 4 24.83 8.26 -59.83
N MET A 5 25.56 8.00 -58.74
CA MET A 5 25.25 8.63 -57.46
C MET A 5 25.80 10.05 -57.52
N GLU A 6 24.92 11.02 -57.74
CA GLU A 6 25.21 12.41 -57.43
C GLU A 6 25.39 12.51 -55.90
N ASP A 7 26.61 12.79 -55.44
CA ASP A 7 26.85 13.20 -54.06
C ASP A 7 26.21 14.59 -53.86
N GLU A 8 24.91 14.63 -53.53
CA GLU A 8 24.26 15.85 -53.08
C GLU A 8 24.93 16.32 -51.76
N GLU A 9 25.74 17.36 -51.86
CA GLU A 9 26.39 18.02 -50.75
C GLU A 9 25.35 18.87 -50.01
N PHE A 10 24.69 18.28 -49.00
CA PHE A 10 23.77 19.02 -48.12
C PHE A 10 24.52 20.11 -47.34
N SER A 11 23.96 21.32 -47.33
CA SER A 11 24.45 22.42 -46.48
C SER A 11 24.10 22.14 -45.01
N ILE A 12 25.11 22.19 -44.13
CA ILE A 12 24.99 21.89 -42.70
C ILE A 12 25.39 23.13 -41.89
N ARG A 13 24.68 23.38 -40.78
CA ARG A 13 25.11 24.29 -39.72
C ARG A 13 25.12 23.54 -38.37
N GLU A 14 26.29 23.47 -37.73
CA GLU A 14 26.40 22.96 -36.37
C GLU A 14 25.88 24.00 -35.38
N VAL A 15 25.10 23.54 -34.39
CA VAL A 15 24.57 24.43 -33.35
C VAL A 15 25.56 24.48 -32.20
N VAL A 16 26.02 25.68 -31.85
CA VAL A 16 26.89 25.90 -30.69
C VAL A 16 26.01 25.81 -29.44
N LEU A 17 26.03 24.65 -28.79
CA LEU A 17 25.32 24.44 -27.53
C LEU A 17 26.09 25.09 -26.36
N PRO A 18 25.41 25.67 -25.36
CA PRO A 18 26.07 26.19 -24.16
C PRO A 18 26.86 25.07 -23.47
N SER A 19 28.12 25.32 -23.08
CA SER A 19 28.86 24.35 -22.27
C SER A 19 28.32 24.35 -20.84
N LEU A 20 27.44 23.39 -20.53
CA LEU A 20 26.84 23.22 -19.20
C LEU A 20 27.80 22.58 -18.19
N ILE A 21 29.02 22.21 -18.62
CA ILE A 21 30.07 21.61 -17.81
C ILE A 21 31.36 22.44 -18.00
N PRO A 22 32.03 22.89 -16.93
CA PRO A 22 33.37 23.44 -17.05
C PRO A 22 34.30 22.36 -17.61
N VAL A 23 35.07 22.69 -18.65
CA VAL A 23 36.12 21.79 -19.16
C VAL A 23 37.20 21.67 -18.10
N VAL A 24 37.10 20.64 -17.26
CA VAL A 24 38.15 20.26 -16.31
C VAL A 24 39.21 19.50 -17.12
N PRO A 25 40.49 19.92 -17.11
CA PRO A 25 41.56 19.12 -17.72
C PRO A 25 41.59 17.74 -17.06
N GLU A 26 41.79 16.69 -17.88
CA GLU A 26 41.77 15.29 -17.41
C GLU A 26 42.73 15.11 -16.22
N PRO A 27 42.24 14.64 -15.06
CA PRO A 27 43.13 14.29 -13.96
C PRO A 27 43.88 13.00 -14.32
N GLU A 28 45.21 13.03 -14.20
CA GLU A 28 46.05 11.84 -14.22
C GLU A 28 45.76 11.01 -12.96
N LEU A 29 44.86 10.03 -13.07
CA LEU A 29 44.60 9.04 -12.01
C LEU A 29 44.71 7.63 -12.58
N GLU A 30 45.43 6.80 -11.82
CA GLU A 30 45.84 5.45 -12.15
C GLU A 30 44.65 4.51 -12.37
N ARG A 31 44.81 3.62 -13.36
CA ARG A 31 43.78 2.69 -13.82
C ARG A 31 43.46 1.67 -12.73
N GLU A 32 42.23 1.74 -12.18
CA GLU A 32 41.57 0.57 -11.62
C GLU A 32 41.04 -0.30 -12.76
N ASP A 33 41.43 -1.58 -12.74
CA ASP A 33 41.04 -2.59 -13.71
C ASP A 33 39.56 -2.98 -13.55
N GLY A 34 38.70 -2.21 -14.21
CA GLY A 34 37.32 -2.57 -14.51
C GLY A 34 36.91 -1.86 -15.80
N GLU A 35 36.70 -2.60 -16.89
CA GLU A 35 36.34 -2.03 -18.19
C GLU A 35 35.08 -1.15 -18.11
N ARG A 36 35.26 0.17 -17.98
CA ARG A 36 34.19 1.14 -18.24
C ARG A 36 33.73 0.95 -19.69
N ARG A 37 32.49 0.50 -19.88
CA ARG A 37 31.87 0.41 -21.22
C ARG A 37 31.95 1.78 -21.90
N ARG A 38 32.57 1.84 -23.09
CA ARG A 38 32.68 3.04 -23.93
C ARG A 38 31.28 3.64 -24.18
N GLY A 39 31.16 4.96 -24.04
CA GLY A 39 29.95 5.71 -24.40
C GLY A 39 29.55 5.50 -25.87
N ARG A 40 28.25 5.45 -26.16
CA ARG A 40 27.73 5.24 -27.52
C ARG A 40 27.16 6.53 -28.11
N ASP A 41 27.24 6.68 -29.41
CA ASP A 41 26.52 7.73 -30.14
C ASP A 41 25.07 7.30 -30.42
N VAL A 42 24.10 8.17 -30.14
CA VAL A 42 22.67 7.94 -30.39
C VAL A 42 22.12 9.11 -31.20
N ILE A 43 21.47 8.86 -32.33
CA ILE A 43 20.81 9.93 -33.12
C ILE A 43 19.36 10.04 -32.69
N ILE A 44 18.89 11.27 -32.45
CA ILE A 44 17.46 11.57 -32.27
C ILE A 44 17.05 12.59 -33.33
N ALA A 45 16.12 12.20 -34.19
CA ALA A 45 15.56 13.08 -35.22
C ALA A 45 14.50 13.99 -34.59
N VAL A 46 14.78 15.29 -34.58
CA VAL A 46 13.93 16.29 -33.91
C VAL A 46 13.25 17.24 -34.90
N ASP A 47 12.02 17.63 -34.61
CA ASP A 47 11.29 18.73 -35.25
C ASP A 47 10.38 19.45 -34.23
N HIS A 48 9.69 20.50 -34.66
CA HIS A 48 8.76 21.23 -33.78
C HIS A 48 7.45 20.48 -33.49
N GLY A 49 7.33 19.21 -33.91
CA GLY A 49 6.15 18.38 -33.73
C GLY A 49 6.08 17.64 -32.38
N PRO A 50 4.88 17.40 -31.84
CA PRO A 50 4.70 16.77 -30.52
C PRO A 50 5.23 15.33 -30.47
N ASN A 51 5.11 14.57 -31.57
CA ASN A 51 5.60 13.18 -31.61
C ASN A 51 7.13 13.10 -31.65
N SER A 52 7.78 14.12 -32.22
CA SER A 52 9.23 14.21 -32.20
C SER A 52 9.75 14.56 -30.81
N LYS A 53 9.08 15.49 -30.10
CA LYS A 53 9.35 15.75 -28.67
C LYS A 53 9.13 14.52 -27.81
N HIS A 54 8.04 13.79 -28.02
CA HIS A 54 7.77 12.54 -27.30
C HIS A 54 8.85 11.48 -27.56
N ALA A 55 9.31 11.32 -28.79
CA ALA A 55 10.41 10.40 -29.12
C ALA A 55 11.73 10.79 -28.43
N PHE A 56 12.00 12.10 -28.32
CA PHE A 56 13.12 12.62 -27.57
C PHE A 56 13.00 12.28 -26.07
N ASP A 57 11.84 12.52 -25.46
CA ASP A 57 11.60 12.20 -24.03
C ASP A 57 11.72 10.71 -23.74
N TRP A 58 11.12 9.89 -24.61
CA TRP A 58 11.22 8.44 -24.52
C TRP A 58 12.67 7.96 -24.57
N ALA A 59 13.49 8.54 -25.46
CA ALA A 59 14.90 8.18 -25.57
C ALA A 59 15.70 8.51 -24.30
N LEU A 60 15.43 9.64 -23.66
CA LEU A 60 16.11 10.05 -22.43
C LEU A 60 15.81 9.11 -21.27
N VAL A 61 14.54 8.71 -21.13
CA VAL A 61 14.08 7.89 -20.00
C VAL A 61 14.42 6.40 -20.20
N HIS A 62 14.28 5.89 -21.43
CA HIS A 62 14.28 4.43 -21.67
C HIS A 62 15.50 3.92 -22.41
N PHE A 63 16.28 4.77 -23.09
CA PHE A 63 17.36 4.32 -23.98
C PHE A 63 18.76 4.82 -23.60
N CYS A 64 18.88 6.09 -23.20
CA CYS A 64 20.15 6.76 -22.97
C CYS A 64 20.78 6.38 -21.61
N ARG A 65 22.11 6.35 -21.55
CA ARG A 65 22.90 6.11 -20.32
C ARG A 65 23.89 7.24 -20.12
N LEU A 66 24.37 7.44 -18.89
CA LEU A 66 25.25 8.55 -18.48
C LEU A 66 26.50 8.77 -19.37
N ALA A 67 27.04 7.71 -19.98
CA ALA A 67 28.22 7.81 -20.86
C ALA A 67 27.89 8.06 -22.35
N ASP A 68 26.62 8.02 -22.75
CA ASP A 68 26.21 8.17 -24.15
C ASP A 68 26.31 9.64 -24.63
N THR A 69 26.48 9.81 -25.94
CA THR A 69 26.40 11.11 -26.63
C THR A 69 25.19 11.13 -27.55
N ILE A 70 24.28 12.07 -27.32
CA ILE A 70 23.08 12.28 -28.14
C ILE A 70 23.40 13.25 -29.27
N HIS A 71 23.06 12.88 -30.50
CA HIS A 71 23.13 13.71 -31.70
C HIS A 71 21.72 14.11 -32.12
N LEU A 72 21.33 15.35 -31.84
CA LEU A 72 20.07 15.95 -32.25
C LEU A 72 20.17 16.40 -33.71
N VAL A 73 19.31 15.87 -34.57
CA VAL A 73 19.31 16.16 -36.02
C VAL A 73 17.95 16.74 -36.43
N HIS A 74 17.95 17.97 -36.94
CA HIS A 74 16.75 18.60 -37.53
C HIS A 74 16.97 18.94 -38.99
N ALA A 75 16.11 18.40 -39.85
CA ALA A 75 16.14 18.67 -41.28
C ALA A 75 15.24 19.87 -41.62
N VAL A 76 15.79 20.83 -42.36
CA VAL A 76 15.10 22.06 -42.79
C VAL A 76 15.15 22.23 -44.30
N SER A 77 14.23 23.05 -44.84
CA SER A 77 14.17 23.31 -46.29
C SER A 77 15.30 24.20 -46.79
N SER A 78 15.83 25.10 -45.96
CA SER A 78 17.09 25.79 -46.24
C SER A 78 17.76 26.32 -44.97
N VAL A 79 19.05 26.06 -44.79
CA VAL A 79 19.83 26.61 -43.66
C VAL A 79 20.24 28.08 -43.88
N LYS A 80 20.01 28.61 -45.09
CA LYS A 80 20.26 30.03 -45.42
C LYS A 80 19.10 30.95 -45.00
N ASN A 81 17.99 30.39 -44.54
CA ASN A 81 16.90 31.16 -43.98
C ASN A 81 17.17 31.39 -42.49
N ASP A 82 17.63 32.59 -42.14
CA ASP A 82 18.06 32.91 -40.77
C ASP A 82 16.92 32.76 -39.76
N VAL A 83 15.66 33.06 -40.13
CA VAL A 83 14.50 32.87 -39.24
C VAL A 83 14.28 31.39 -38.91
N VAL A 84 14.34 30.52 -39.93
CA VAL A 84 14.18 29.06 -39.75
C VAL A 84 15.35 28.49 -38.97
N TYR A 85 16.56 28.99 -39.21
CA TYR A 85 17.75 28.56 -38.49
C TYR A 85 17.72 28.98 -37.01
N GLU A 86 17.36 30.23 -36.70
CA GLU A 86 17.24 30.72 -35.32
C GLU A 86 16.18 29.95 -34.52
N THR A 87 15.01 29.69 -35.11
CA THR A 87 13.97 28.87 -34.44
C THR A 87 14.41 27.43 -34.22
N SER A 88 15.16 26.87 -35.18
CA SER A 88 15.72 25.52 -35.08
C SER A 88 16.80 25.45 -34.01
N GLN A 89 17.67 26.46 -33.94
CA GLN A 89 18.70 26.57 -32.92
C GLN A 89 18.11 26.66 -31.52
N ALA A 90 17.08 27.50 -31.31
CA ALA A 90 16.41 27.63 -30.02
C ALA A 90 15.76 26.30 -29.57
N LEU A 91 15.19 25.53 -30.50
CA LEU A 91 14.70 24.17 -30.21
C LEU A 91 15.83 23.25 -29.76
N MET A 92 16.95 23.24 -30.49
CA MET A 92 18.11 22.39 -30.18
C MET A 92 18.73 22.71 -28.82
N GLU A 93 18.88 23.99 -28.49
CA GLU A 93 19.41 24.43 -27.20
C GLU A 93 18.51 23.98 -26.05
N LYS A 94 17.19 24.16 -26.21
CA LYS A 94 16.20 23.71 -25.22
C LYS A 94 16.29 22.20 -24.98
N LEU A 95 16.32 21.41 -26.05
CA LEU A 95 16.42 19.95 -25.95
C LEU A 95 17.76 19.49 -25.38
N ALA A 96 18.87 20.15 -25.72
CA ALA A 96 20.17 19.81 -25.15
C ALA A 96 20.24 20.05 -23.64
N VAL A 97 19.65 21.15 -23.15
CA VAL A 97 19.53 21.44 -21.71
C VAL A 97 18.67 20.39 -21.03
N GLU A 98 17.54 20.01 -21.64
CA GLU A 98 16.64 18.98 -21.12
C GLU A 98 17.33 17.60 -21.04
N ALA A 99 18.06 17.20 -22.09
CA ALA A 99 18.83 15.96 -22.10
C ALA A 99 19.87 15.89 -20.97
N PHE A 100 20.54 17.02 -20.70
CA PHE A 100 21.49 17.11 -19.59
C PHE A 100 20.79 17.05 -18.22
N GLN A 101 19.67 17.75 -18.04
CA GLN A 101 18.91 17.77 -16.79
C GLN A 101 18.29 16.42 -16.44
N VAL A 102 17.79 15.70 -17.43
CA VAL A 102 17.06 14.43 -17.24
C VAL A 102 18.00 13.23 -17.17
N ALA A 103 19.01 13.17 -18.06
CA ALA A 103 19.83 11.96 -18.23
C ALA A 103 21.34 12.18 -18.04
N MET A 104 21.79 13.40 -17.74
CA MET A 104 23.22 13.77 -17.60
C MET A 104 24.09 13.40 -18.82
N VAL A 105 23.50 13.34 -20.01
CA VAL A 105 24.17 12.93 -21.25
C VAL A 105 24.71 14.13 -22.04
N LYS A 106 25.80 13.90 -22.77
CA LYS A 106 26.37 14.90 -23.67
C LYS A 106 25.50 15.03 -24.92
N SER A 107 25.24 16.26 -25.36
CA SER A 107 24.48 16.53 -26.58
C SER A 107 25.34 17.22 -27.65
N VAL A 108 25.11 16.86 -28.90
CA VAL A 108 25.61 17.52 -30.12
C VAL A 108 24.38 17.81 -30.99
N ALA A 109 24.26 19.02 -31.54
CA ALA A 109 23.08 19.40 -32.31
C ALA A 109 23.44 19.92 -33.71
N ARG A 110 22.65 19.50 -34.71
CA ARG A 110 22.87 19.82 -36.12
C ARG A 110 21.57 20.16 -36.84
N VAL A 111 21.60 21.25 -37.59
CA VAL A 111 20.54 21.63 -38.54
C VAL A 111 21.06 21.39 -39.95
N VAL A 112 20.35 20.57 -40.72
CA VAL A 112 20.79 20.11 -42.04
C VAL A 112 19.74 20.46 -43.09
N GLU A 113 20.16 21.05 -44.18
CA GLU A 113 19.30 21.33 -45.33
C GLU A 113 19.02 20.05 -46.10
N GLY A 114 17.75 19.74 -46.39
CA GLY A 114 17.40 18.60 -47.24
C GLY A 114 16.12 17.87 -46.84
N GLU A 115 15.81 16.81 -47.59
CA GLU A 115 14.68 15.93 -47.27
C GLU A 115 14.99 15.10 -46.01
N ALA A 116 14.12 15.19 -45.00
CA ALA A 116 14.38 14.65 -43.67
C ALA A 116 14.83 13.18 -43.65
N GLY A 117 14.19 12.31 -44.45
CA GLY A 117 14.53 10.89 -44.50
C GLY A 117 15.96 10.64 -44.99
N LYS A 118 16.36 11.34 -46.07
CA LYS A 118 17.72 11.25 -46.65
C LYS A 118 18.77 11.82 -45.71
N VAL A 119 18.48 12.98 -45.11
CA VAL A 119 19.35 13.66 -44.15
C VAL A 119 19.65 12.76 -42.94
N ILE A 120 18.61 12.16 -42.34
CA ILE A 120 18.76 11.29 -41.17
C ILE A 120 19.58 10.04 -41.53
N CYS A 121 19.30 9.40 -42.66
CA CYS A 121 20.07 8.23 -43.11
C CYS A 121 21.54 8.57 -43.35
N LYS A 122 21.84 9.72 -43.97
CA LYS A 122 23.22 10.17 -44.22
C LYS A 122 23.98 10.45 -42.92
N GLU A 123 23.35 11.12 -41.94
CA GLU A 123 23.98 11.34 -40.63
C GLU A 123 24.20 10.02 -39.88
N ALA A 124 23.27 9.06 -40.00
CA ALA A 124 23.45 7.74 -39.44
C ALA A 124 24.61 6.98 -40.11
N GLU A 125 24.80 7.10 -41.42
CA GLU A 125 25.95 6.50 -42.13
C GLU A 125 27.28 7.12 -41.70
N ARG A 126 27.28 8.43 -41.46
CA ARG A 126 28.45 9.18 -41.00
C ARG A 126 28.86 8.83 -39.57
N LEU A 127 27.89 8.76 -38.65
CA LEU A 127 28.14 8.53 -37.22
C LEU A 127 28.22 7.06 -36.82
N LYS A 128 27.55 6.18 -37.58
CA LYS A 128 27.32 4.77 -37.20
C LYS A 128 26.83 4.63 -35.74
N PRO A 129 25.73 5.32 -35.39
CA PRO A 129 25.24 5.35 -34.02
C PRO A 129 24.71 3.98 -33.58
N ALA A 130 24.55 3.79 -32.27
CA ALA A 130 23.92 2.60 -31.70
C ALA A 130 22.44 2.48 -32.09
N ALA A 131 21.75 3.61 -32.31
CA ALA A 131 20.39 3.66 -32.83
C ALA A 131 20.06 5.05 -33.42
N VAL A 132 19.05 5.07 -34.28
CA VAL A 132 18.36 6.29 -34.76
C VAL A 132 16.94 6.28 -34.20
N ILE A 133 16.58 7.29 -33.40
CA ILE A 133 15.28 7.38 -32.73
C ILE A 133 14.44 8.50 -33.35
N MET A 134 13.17 8.22 -33.66
CA MET A 134 12.26 9.19 -34.26
C MET A 134 10.78 8.91 -33.97
N GLY A 135 9.93 9.93 -33.97
CA GLY A 135 8.48 9.79 -33.73
C GLY A 135 7.67 9.46 -34.99
N THR A 136 6.50 8.85 -34.83
CA THR A 136 5.49 8.69 -35.91
C THR A 136 4.81 10.03 -36.23
N ARG A 137 4.37 10.31 -37.46
CA ARG A 137 3.51 11.48 -37.75
C ARG A 137 2.04 11.05 -37.82
N GLY A 138 1.21 11.51 -36.89
CA GLY A 138 -0.24 11.30 -36.88
C GLY A 138 -0.95 12.05 -38.02
N ARG A 139 -1.16 11.41 -39.16
CA ARG A 139 -2.07 11.87 -40.23
C ARG A 139 -3.13 10.81 -40.47
N SER A 140 -4.40 11.24 -40.59
CA SER A 140 -5.54 10.35 -40.82
C SER A 140 -5.39 9.50 -42.09
N LEU A 141 -5.91 8.27 -42.03
CA LEU A 141 -5.83 7.16 -42.99
C LEU A 141 -6.11 7.49 -44.47
N VAL A 142 -6.66 8.66 -44.81
CA VAL A 142 -7.10 9.00 -46.18
C VAL A 142 -6.02 9.74 -46.99
N ARG A 143 -4.88 10.14 -46.38
CA ARG A 143 -3.81 10.87 -47.10
C ARG A 143 -2.44 10.17 -47.16
N SER A 144 -2.30 8.96 -46.61
CA SER A 144 -1.03 8.21 -46.58
C SER A 144 -0.68 7.48 -47.88
N VAL A 145 -1.61 7.34 -48.82
CA VAL A 145 -1.45 6.45 -50.00
C VAL A 145 -0.65 7.08 -51.16
N LEU A 146 -0.14 8.32 -51.05
CA LEU A 146 0.50 9.01 -52.18
C LEU A 146 1.96 9.46 -52.01
N GLN A 147 2.60 9.38 -50.82
CA GLN A 147 3.97 9.92 -50.67
C GLN A 147 4.92 9.25 -49.65
N GLY A 148 4.47 8.26 -48.85
CA GLY A 148 5.31 7.61 -47.82
C GLY A 148 5.66 8.51 -46.62
N SER A 149 5.91 7.93 -45.44
CA SER A 149 6.30 8.70 -44.23
C SER A 149 7.83 8.77 -44.03
N VAL A 150 8.34 9.82 -43.38
CA VAL A 150 9.79 9.96 -43.09
C VAL A 150 10.32 8.80 -42.25
N SER A 151 9.52 8.33 -41.28
CA SER A 151 9.85 7.18 -40.44
C SER A 151 9.93 5.87 -41.22
N GLU A 152 9.01 5.65 -42.15
CA GLU A 152 9.02 4.50 -43.06
C GLU A 152 10.21 4.56 -44.04
N TYR A 153 10.54 5.75 -44.54
CA TYR A 153 11.73 5.95 -45.37
C TYR A 153 13.00 5.59 -44.58
N CYS A 154 13.19 6.13 -43.38
CA CYS A 154 14.37 5.82 -42.55
C CYS A 154 14.44 4.33 -42.20
N PHE A 155 13.31 3.71 -41.84
CA PHE A 155 13.25 2.29 -41.49
C PHE A 155 13.72 1.38 -42.64
N HIS A 156 13.39 1.72 -43.89
CA HIS A 156 13.80 0.95 -45.05
C HIS A 156 15.19 1.31 -45.61
N ASN A 157 15.68 2.54 -45.39
CA ASN A 157 16.88 3.05 -46.06
C ASN A 157 18.09 3.27 -45.12
N CYS A 158 17.89 3.34 -43.80
CA CYS A 158 18.99 3.49 -42.84
C CYS A 158 19.66 2.14 -42.58
N LYS A 159 20.80 1.88 -43.25
CA LYS A 159 21.51 0.60 -43.16
C LYS A 159 22.61 0.56 -42.09
N SER A 160 23.02 1.71 -41.58
CA SER A 160 24.16 1.84 -40.67
C SER A 160 23.82 1.66 -39.19
N ALA A 161 22.53 1.76 -38.82
CA ALA A 161 22.06 1.66 -37.44
C ALA A 161 20.59 1.21 -37.37
N PRO A 162 20.16 0.52 -36.30
CA PRO A 162 18.75 0.19 -36.10
C PRO A 162 17.93 1.47 -35.89
N VAL A 163 16.75 1.52 -36.52
CA VAL A 163 15.80 2.63 -36.43
C VAL A 163 14.69 2.29 -35.43
N ILE A 164 14.54 3.11 -34.39
CA ILE A 164 13.51 2.99 -33.36
C ILE A 164 12.43 4.05 -33.64
N ILE A 165 11.23 3.59 -33.95
CA ILE A 165 10.07 4.45 -34.18
C ILE A 165 9.24 4.51 -32.91
N VAL A 166 9.17 5.69 -32.29
CA VAL A 166 8.36 5.93 -31.10
C VAL A 166 6.93 6.26 -31.52
N PRO A 167 5.92 5.47 -31.12
CA PRO A 167 4.52 5.73 -31.43
C PRO A 167 4.08 7.08 -30.86
N GLY A 168 3.15 7.78 -31.52
CA GLY A 168 2.65 9.07 -31.03
C GLY A 168 1.69 8.85 -29.86
N LYS A 169 1.50 9.86 -29.01
CA LYS A 169 0.61 9.80 -27.83
C LYS A 169 -0.84 9.35 -28.11
N GLU A 170 -1.32 9.44 -29.35
CA GLU A 170 -2.66 8.98 -29.76
C GLU A 170 -2.70 7.58 -30.41
N ALA A 171 -1.55 7.00 -30.72
CA ALA A 171 -1.43 5.69 -31.35
C ALA A 171 -0.34 4.90 -30.63
N GLY A 172 -0.68 4.22 -29.55
CA GLY A 172 0.19 3.18 -28.98
C GLY A 172 0.85 3.44 -27.64
N ASP A 173 0.29 4.31 -26.79
CA ASP A 173 0.55 4.26 -25.33
C ASP A 173 -0.29 3.18 -24.61
N GLU A 174 -0.76 2.19 -25.37
CA GLU A 174 -1.23 0.92 -24.84
C GLU A 174 -0.28 -0.20 -25.31
N SER A 175 0.95 -0.24 -24.78
CA SER A 175 1.61 -1.51 -24.46
C SER A 175 2.82 -1.35 -23.51
N ILE A 176 2.65 -1.94 -22.31
CA ILE A 176 3.66 -2.42 -21.34
C ILE A 176 4.36 -1.35 -20.46
N ALA A 177 3.66 -0.28 -20.15
CA ALA A 177 3.63 0.29 -18.80
C ALA A 177 2.18 0.74 -18.55
N PHE A 178 1.31 -0.21 -18.24
CA PHE A 178 -0.06 0.09 -17.83
C PHE A 178 0.04 0.78 -16.46
N ASP A 179 0.03 2.11 -16.47
CA ASP A 179 -0.21 2.92 -15.28
C ASP A 179 -1.51 2.43 -14.62
N ARG A 180 -1.40 1.99 -13.37
CA ARG A 180 -2.40 1.24 -12.58
C ARG A 180 -3.68 2.04 -12.26
N THR A 181 -3.95 3.12 -12.97
CA THR A 181 -5.06 4.07 -12.75
C THR A 181 -6.09 4.12 -13.88
N LEU A 182 -6.22 3.07 -14.71
CA LEU A 182 -7.19 3.03 -15.81
C LEU A 182 -8.48 2.29 -15.41
N GLY A 183 -9.54 3.07 -15.18
CA GLY A 183 -10.89 2.58 -14.87
C GLY A 183 -11.90 3.69 -14.50
N VAL A 184 -11.41 4.91 -14.25
CA VAL A 184 -12.23 6.13 -14.19
C VAL A 184 -11.81 7.01 -15.36
N CYS A 185 -12.74 7.66 -16.06
CA CYS A 185 -12.40 8.81 -16.89
C CYS A 185 -11.56 9.77 -16.04
N LYS A 186 -10.24 9.83 -16.24
CA LYS A 186 -9.35 10.74 -15.49
C LYS A 186 -9.87 12.15 -15.73
N SER A 187 -10.45 12.78 -14.70
CA SER A 187 -10.48 14.23 -14.64
C SER A 187 -9.02 14.71 -14.58
N PRO A 188 -8.68 15.85 -15.21
CA PRO A 188 -7.31 16.37 -15.23
C PRO A 188 -6.64 16.44 -13.86
N SER A 189 -7.43 16.67 -12.80
CA SER A 189 -6.98 16.76 -11.40
C SER A 189 -6.44 15.45 -10.80
N MET A 190 -6.82 14.27 -11.30
CA MET A 190 -6.35 12.98 -10.74
C MET A 190 -4.92 12.64 -11.18
N ALA A 191 -4.50 13.08 -12.38
CA ALA A 191 -3.11 12.95 -12.81
C ALA A 191 -2.17 13.84 -11.97
N GLU A 192 -2.68 14.99 -11.50
CA GLU A 192 -1.92 15.94 -10.66
C GLU A 192 -1.61 15.35 -9.28
N PHE A 193 -2.51 14.59 -8.65
CA PHE A 193 -2.24 13.99 -7.32
C PHE A 193 -1.24 12.84 -7.36
N ALA A 194 -1.27 12.02 -8.42
CA ALA A 194 -0.27 10.96 -8.61
C ALA A 194 1.13 11.53 -8.87
N GLU A 195 1.22 12.67 -9.56
CA GLU A 195 2.49 13.38 -9.75
C GLU A 195 3.04 13.91 -8.42
N LEU A 196 2.18 14.49 -7.56
CA LEU A 196 2.56 14.90 -6.20
C LEU A 196 3.04 13.70 -5.35
N GLU A 197 2.35 12.57 -5.42
CA GLU A 197 2.79 11.34 -4.77
C GLU A 197 4.13 10.88 -5.31
N SER A 198 4.37 10.93 -6.62
CA SER A 198 5.64 10.53 -7.22
C SER A 198 6.81 11.44 -6.85
N GLN A 199 6.53 12.71 -6.56
CA GLN A 199 7.54 13.69 -6.17
C GLN A 199 7.91 13.54 -4.70
N ASP A 200 6.90 13.54 -3.83
CA ASP A 200 7.09 13.72 -2.39
C ASP A 200 6.65 12.49 -1.57
N GLY A 201 5.90 11.55 -2.14
CA GLY A 201 5.42 10.37 -1.44
C GLY A 201 4.19 10.64 -0.55
N VAL A 202 3.49 11.75 -0.80
CA VAL A 202 2.31 12.17 -0.04
C VAL A 202 1.05 12.30 -0.90
N ARG A 203 -0.05 11.81 -0.32
CA ARG A 203 -1.42 12.01 -0.82
C ARG A 203 -2.30 12.51 0.31
N MET A 204 -3.04 13.59 0.08
CA MET A 204 -3.93 14.18 1.08
C MET A 204 -5.37 14.23 0.56
N PRO A 205 -6.39 13.88 1.37
CA PRO A 205 -7.80 14.08 0.99
C PRO A 205 -8.12 15.55 0.67
N TRP A 206 -7.45 16.48 1.35
CA TRP A 206 -7.64 17.93 1.20
C TRP A 206 -6.31 18.59 0.86
N ASN A 207 -6.02 18.78 -0.43
CA ASN A 207 -4.87 19.54 -0.92
C ASN A 207 -5.09 21.07 -0.82
N ILE A 208 -6.33 21.48 -0.55
CA ILE A 208 -6.69 22.81 -0.10
C ILE A 208 -7.37 22.65 1.26
N ILE A 209 -6.77 23.22 2.30
CA ILE A 209 -7.17 22.93 3.67
C ILE A 209 -8.44 23.73 4.03
N PRO A 210 -9.53 23.05 4.45
CA PRO A 210 -10.74 23.73 4.87
C PRO A 210 -10.56 24.43 6.22
N VAL A 211 -10.89 25.73 6.29
CA VAL A 211 -10.85 26.51 7.55
C VAL A 211 -12.25 26.92 7.97
N ALA A 212 -12.66 26.53 9.18
CA ALA A 212 -13.91 26.99 9.76
C ALA A 212 -13.76 28.41 10.33
N THR A 213 -14.65 29.34 9.96
CA THR A 213 -14.72 30.67 10.59
C THR A 213 -15.75 30.67 11.72
N THR A 214 -15.61 31.56 12.71
CA THR A 214 -16.55 31.69 13.84
C THR A 214 -17.96 32.14 13.42
N LYS A 215 -18.15 32.63 12.19
CA LYS A 215 -19.46 33.03 11.62
C LYS A 215 -20.13 31.93 10.81
N ASP A 216 -19.40 30.87 10.43
CA ASP A 216 -20.00 29.74 9.75
C ASP A 216 -20.85 28.96 10.76
N HIS A 217 -22.18 29.01 10.60
CA HIS A 217 -23.12 28.29 11.45
C HIS A 217 -23.02 26.76 11.35
N GLN A 218 -22.20 26.25 10.44
CA GLN A 218 -21.82 24.84 10.35
C GLN A 218 -20.30 24.72 10.46
N PRO A 219 -19.75 24.16 11.56
CA PRO A 219 -18.32 23.88 11.62
C PRO A 219 -17.93 22.97 10.44
N ILE A 220 -16.71 23.12 9.95
CA ILE A 220 -16.10 22.13 9.07
C ILE A 220 -15.69 20.91 9.91
N ASP A 221 -16.64 20.29 10.61
CA ASP A 221 -16.49 18.91 11.08
C ASP A 221 -16.70 18.02 9.86
N SER A 222 -15.71 18.02 8.97
CA SER A 222 -15.62 17.02 7.94
C SER A 222 -15.28 15.70 8.63
N GLU A 223 -16.14 14.69 8.49
CA GLU A 223 -15.87 13.33 8.96
C GLU A 223 -14.57 12.76 8.31
N ILE A 224 -14.10 13.39 7.21
CA ILE A 224 -12.81 13.19 6.57
C ILE A 224 -11.86 14.30 7.07
N PRO A 225 -10.95 14.01 8.02
CA PRO A 225 -10.07 15.02 8.61
C PRO A 225 -8.96 15.45 7.65
N VAL A 226 -8.31 16.57 7.97
CA VAL A 226 -7.05 16.95 7.31
C VAL A 226 -6.01 15.91 7.69
N SER A 227 -5.50 15.23 6.67
CA SER A 227 -4.68 14.03 6.84
C SER A 227 -3.80 13.79 5.63
N ALA A 228 -2.76 12.97 5.79
CA ALA A 228 -1.84 12.61 4.74
C ALA A 228 -1.52 11.11 4.79
N ILE A 229 -1.61 10.42 3.65
CA ILE A 229 -0.96 9.13 3.45
C ILE A 229 0.46 9.43 2.99
N TYR A 230 1.45 9.06 3.81
CA TYR A 230 2.86 9.37 3.59
C TYR A 230 3.69 8.09 3.46
N THR A 231 4.55 8.03 2.45
CA THR A 231 5.47 6.91 2.20
C THR A 231 6.92 7.37 2.31
N PRO A 232 7.61 7.18 3.45
CA PRO A 232 8.89 7.82 3.73
C PRO A 232 10.05 7.49 2.80
N LEU A 233 10.00 6.32 2.12
CA LEU A 233 11.09 5.78 1.31
C LEU A 233 10.71 5.57 -0.17
N ALA A 234 9.67 6.26 -0.66
CA ALA A 234 9.04 5.91 -1.92
C ALA A 234 9.91 6.13 -3.17
N HIS A 235 10.92 7.01 -3.15
CA HIS A 235 11.59 7.48 -4.38
C HIS A 235 13.12 7.60 -4.28
N SER A 236 13.75 7.75 -5.46
CA SER A 236 15.17 8.09 -5.58
C SER A 236 15.39 9.57 -5.29
N THR A 237 15.47 9.90 -4.01
CA THR A 237 15.70 11.26 -3.53
C THR A 237 17.15 11.70 -3.72
N PRO A 238 17.44 12.99 -4.03
CA PRO A 238 18.82 13.48 -4.08
C PRO A 238 19.50 13.36 -2.71
N LEU A 239 20.66 12.70 -2.70
CA LEU A 239 21.49 12.49 -1.51
C LEU A 239 22.48 13.63 -1.31
N LEU A 240 22.34 14.35 -0.20
CA LEU A 240 23.19 15.45 0.22
C LEU A 240 24.29 14.94 1.16
N PRO A 241 25.58 15.11 0.83
CA PRO A 241 26.69 14.49 1.55
C PRO A 241 27.08 15.22 2.85
N TYR A 242 26.13 15.86 3.52
CA TYR A 242 26.33 16.66 4.72
C TYR A 242 25.11 16.65 5.63
N ALA A 243 25.31 17.07 6.88
CA ALA A 243 24.24 17.12 7.86
C ALA A 243 23.26 18.29 7.59
N PRO A 244 21.95 18.11 7.90
CA PRO A 244 20.91 19.12 7.69
C PRO A 244 21.10 20.37 8.56
N LEU A 245 20.86 21.55 7.97
CA LEU A 245 20.86 22.82 8.73
C LEU A 245 19.54 23.02 9.47
N ARG A 246 19.59 23.16 10.80
CA ARG A 246 18.38 23.26 11.65
C ARG A 246 18.14 24.66 12.19
N CYS A 247 16.87 25.02 12.31
CA CYS A 247 16.41 26.18 13.04
C CYS A 247 16.82 26.07 14.52
N ARG A 248 17.35 27.16 15.08
CA ARG A 248 17.83 27.21 16.48
C ARG A 248 16.69 27.11 17.50
N THR A 249 15.48 27.46 17.10
CA THR A 249 14.31 27.51 18.00
C THR A 249 13.45 26.26 17.91
N CYS A 250 12.90 25.96 16.72
CA CYS A 250 11.96 24.84 16.55
C CYS A 250 12.60 23.56 16.01
N ARG A 251 13.89 23.57 15.68
CA ARG A 251 14.65 22.41 15.18
C ARG A 251 14.20 21.86 13.82
N SER A 252 13.23 22.47 13.15
CA SER A 252 12.90 22.26 11.73
C SER A 252 14.13 22.47 10.85
N VAL A 253 14.20 21.74 9.75
CA VAL A 253 15.32 21.78 8.80
C VAL A 253 15.08 22.88 7.75
N LEU A 254 16.17 23.48 7.27
CA LEU A 254 16.19 24.40 6.13
C LEU A 254 15.52 23.74 4.91
N ASN A 255 14.68 24.48 4.21
CA ASN A 255 13.88 23.96 3.10
C ASN A 255 13.60 25.04 2.04
N PRO A 256 13.06 24.68 0.86
CA PRO A 256 12.79 25.64 -0.21
C PRO A 256 11.82 26.77 0.16
N TYR A 257 11.03 26.58 1.22
CA TYR A 257 10.08 27.58 1.73
C TYR A 257 10.70 28.54 2.75
N SER A 258 11.99 28.39 3.06
CA SER A 258 12.73 29.27 3.96
C SER A 258 13.08 30.59 3.28
N VAL A 259 12.83 31.71 3.94
CA VAL A 259 13.11 33.04 3.39
C VAL A 259 14.58 33.38 3.59
N VAL A 260 15.36 33.45 2.51
CA VAL A 260 16.80 33.74 2.56
C VAL A 260 17.06 35.24 2.46
N ASP A 261 17.90 35.77 3.36
CA ASP A 261 18.47 37.12 3.29
C ASP A 261 19.98 36.99 3.01
N PHE A 262 20.35 37.10 1.73
CA PHE A 262 21.74 36.99 1.28
C PHE A 262 22.63 38.10 1.82
N SER A 263 22.07 39.30 2.03
CA SER A 263 22.83 40.46 2.51
C SER A 263 23.27 40.29 3.96
N ALA A 264 22.38 39.75 4.79
CA ALA A 264 22.65 39.47 6.20
C ALA A 264 23.26 38.07 6.43
N SER A 265 23.31 37.21 5.40
CA SER A 265 23.64 35.78 5.52
C SER A 265 22.78 35.09 6.58
N THR A 266 21.46 35.29 6.50
CA THR A 266 20.48 34.66 7.40
C THR A 266 19.32 34.04 6.64
N TRP A 267 18.57 33.15 7.28
CA TRP A 267 17.33 32.58 6.76
C TRP A 267 16.21 32.58 7.80
N GLY A 268 14.99 32.84 7.36
CA GLY A 268 13.77 32.78 8.14
C GLY A 268 13.14 31.39 8.07
N CYS A 269 12.93 30.76 9.22
CA CYS A 269 12.26 29.46 9.30
C CYS A 269 10.74 29.62 9.04
N PRO A 270 10.13 28.85 8.11
CA PRO A 270 8.72 29.01 7.75
C PRO A 270 7.75 28.56 8.86
N PHE A 271 8.21 27.74 9.81
CA PHE A 271 7.39 27.20 10.90
C PHE A 271 7.28 28.16 12.10
N CYS A 272 8.42 28.68 12.58
CA CYS A 272 8.47 29.52 13.77
C CYS A 272 8.72 31.01 13.49
N PHE A 273 9.03 31.36 12.24
CA PHE A 273 9.40 32.69 11.77
C PHE A 273 10.68 33.28 12.40
N ASN A 274 11.44 32.48 13.15
CA ASN A 274 12.71 32.91 13.69
C ASN A 274 13.77 33.04 12.58
N ARG A 275 14.60 34.08 12.66
CA ARG A 275 15.77 34.25 11.80
C ARG A 275 16.95 33.46 12.35
N ASN A 276 17.64 32.74 11.48
CA ASN A 276 18.79 31.90 11.81
C ASN A 276 19.98 32.33 10.93
N PRO A 277 21.19 32.46 11.48
CA PRO A 277 22.37 32.74 10.67
C PRO A 277 22.82 31.48 9.92
N PHE A 278 23.37 31.67 8.73
CA PHE A 278 24.04 30.60 8.00
C PHE A 278 25.41 30.27 8.62
N PRO A 279 25.83 29.00 8.61
CA PRO A 279 27.19 28.61 9.00
C PRO A 279 28.21 28.96 7.90
N LEU A 280 29.50 28.93 8.25
CA LEU A 280 30.62 29.35 7.38
C LEU A 280 30.66 28.63 6.01
N ASN A 281 30.23 27.37 5.97
CA ASN A 281 30.15 26.59 4.73
C ASN A 281 29.06 27.08 3.74
N TYR A 282 28.18 28.01 4.15
CA TYR A 282 27.20 28.68 3.30
C TYR A 282 27.62 30.15 2.99
N SER A 283 28.87 30.53 3.26
CA SER A 283 29.36 31.91 3.07
C SER A 283 29.27 32.42 1.63
N SER A 284 29.27 31.52 0.64
CA SER A 284 29.12 31.83 -0.79
C SER A 284 27.67 31.84 -1.30
N ILE A 285 26.68 31.77 -0.40
CA ILE A 285 25.27 31.70 -0.79
C ILE A 285 24.83 32.97 -1.52
N SER A 286 24.16 32.81 -2.66
CA SER A 286 23.59 33.90 -3.46
C SER A 286 22.40 33.40 -4.27
N ASP A 287 21.64 34.31 -4.91
CA ASP A 287 20.54 33.93 -5.82
C ASP A 287 20.97 32.98 -6.95
N THR A 288 22.24 33.01 -7.33
CA THR A 288 22.81 32.15 -8.39
C THR A 288 23.56 30.93 -7.84
N ASN A 289 23.72 30.84 -6.53
CA ASN A 289 24.46 29.77 -5.84
C ASN A 289 23.69 29.33 -4.60
N LEU A 290 22.58 28.64 -4.84
CA LEU A 290 21.74 28.06 -3.80
C LEU A 290 22.21 26.63 -3.49
N PRO A 291 22.20 26.22 -2.21
CA PRO A 291 22.39 24.83 -1.84
C PRO A 291 21.19 23.99 -2.33
N PRO A 292 21.39 22.70 -2.65
CA PRO A 292 20.33 21.85 -3.21
C PRO A 292 19.02 21.81 -2.41
N GLU A 293 19.08 21.83 -1.08
CA GLU A 293 17.89 21.84 -0.20
C GLU A 293 17.07 23.14 -0.27
N LEU A 294 17.51 24.15 -1.02
CA LEU A 294 16.78 25.39 -1.29
C LEU A 294 16.25 25.47 -2.73
N PHE A 295 16.50 24.46 -3.57
CA PHE A 295 15.92 24.45 -4.91
C PHE A 295 14.40 24.26 -4.82
N PRO A 296 13.58 25.03 -5.57
CA PRO A 296 12.12 24.96 -5.47
C PRO A 296 11.50 23.58 -5.72
N ARG A 297 12.19 22.71 -6.47
CA ARG A 297 11.75 21.33 -6.77
C ARG A 297 12.35 20.28 -5.83
N SER A 298 13.24 20.67 -4.94
CA SER A 298 13.88 19.80 -3.95
C SER A 298 13.13 19.88 -2.62
N THR A 299 11.82 19.65 -2.68
CA THR A 299 10.91 19.51 -1.54
C THR A 299 11.20 18.26 -0.73
N THR A 300 11.71 17.22 -1.39
CA THR A 300 12.18 15.99 -0.76
C THR A 300 13.68 15.80 -0.98
N VAL A 301 14.45 15.68 0.11
CA VAL A 301 15.91 15.49 0.09
C VAL A 301 16.36 14.44 1.13
N GLU A 302 17.47 13.76 0.86
CA GLU A 302 18.08 12.79 1.77
C GLU A 302 19.45 13.33 2.24
N TYR A 303 19.74 13.28 3.54
CA TYR A 303 21.04 13.74 4.08
C TYR A 303 21.88 12.58 4.61
N LEU A 304 23.19 12.63 4.35
CA LEU A 304 24.17 11.80 5.06
C LEU A 304 24.55 12.42 6.40
N SER A 305 24.33 11.68 7.49
CA SER A 305 24.87 12.05 8.80
C SER A 305 26.40 11.89 8.84
N SER A 306 27.07 12.83 9.48
CA SER A 306 28.54 12.88 9.65
C SER A 306 29.11 11.82 10.60
N SER A 307 28.34 10.80 10.99
CA SER A 307 28.80 9.74 11.89
C SER A 307 29.63 8.70 11.13
N SER A 308 30.93 8.68 11.37
CA SER A 308 31.93 7.79 10.77
C SER A 308 31.91 6.34 11.29
N SER A 309 30.80 5.85 11.85
CA SER A 309 30.69 4.47 12.32
C SER A 309 30.30 3.56 11.16
N SER A 310 31.07 2.49 10.92
CA SER A 310 30.69 1.39 10.03
C SER A 310 29.28 0.93 10.35
N SER A 311 28.41 0.81 9.33
CA SER A 311 27.05 0.31 9.54
C SER A 311 27.12 -1.11 10.13
N PRO A 312 26.46 -1.41 11.27
CA PRO A 312 26.32 -2.75 11.78
C PRO A 312 25.66 -3.67 10.73
N PRO A 313 26.06 -4.95 10.68
CA PRO A 313 25.47 -5.90 9.75
C PRO A 313 23.98 -6.13 10.04
N PRO A 314 23.18 -6.49 9.02
CA PRO A 314 21.81 -6.98 9.23
C PRO A 314 21.80 -8.18 10.17
N VAL A 315 20.80 -8.28 11.06
CA VAL A 315 20.67 -9.39 12.01
C VAL A 315 19.32 -10.07 11.81
N PHE A 316 19.33 -11.38 11.51
CA PHE A 316 18.14 -12.21 11.31
C PHE A 316 18.11 -13.39 12.28
N LEU A 317 17.05 -13.50 13.08
CA LEU A 317 16.82 -14.62 13.99
C LEU A 317 15.60 -15.40 13.52
N PHE A 318 15.83 -16.60 12.99
CA PHE A 318 14.78 -17.51 12.55
C PHE A 318 14.18 -18.22 13.77
N VAL A 319 12.86 -18.11 13.95
CA VAL A 319 12.12 -18.75 15.04
C VAL A 319 11.11 -19.72 14.42
N VAL A 320 11.45 -21.01 14.42
CA VAL A 320 10.79 -22.04 13.62
C VAL A 320 9.93 -22.93 14.50
N ASP A 321 8.63 -22.95 14.23
CA ASP A 321 7.74 -23.96 14.80
C ASP A 321 8.01 -25.35 14.22
N THR A 322 8.05 -26.35 15.09
CA THR A 322 8.24 -27.76 14.73
C THR A 322 7.02 -28.63 15.05
N CYS A 323 5.93 -28.05 15.55
CA CYS A 323 4.62 -28.70 15.70
C CYS A 323 3.86 -28.77 14.35
N LEU A 324 4.57 -29.16 13.28
CA LEU A 324 4.08 -29.25 11.92
C LEU A 324 4.00 -30.70 11.44
N PHE A 325 3.09 -30.95 10.51
CA PHE A 325 3.12 -32.18 9.71
C PHE A 325 4.41 -32.25 8.88
N SER A 326 4.86 -33.47 8.55
CA SER A 326 6.13 -33.67 7.85
C SER A 326 6.22 -32.86 6.56
N ASP A 327 5.19 -32.95 5.71
CA ASP A 327 5.16 -32.25 4.42
C ASP A 327 5.24 -30.72 4.59
N GLU A 328 4.54 -30.17 5.58
CA GLU A 328 4.58 -28.73 5.88
C GLU A 328 5.96 -28.29 6.38
N LEU A 329 6.61 -29.11 7.22
CA LEU A 329 7.97 -28.86 7.66
C LEU A 329 8.97 -28.98 6.50
N ASP A 330 8.76 -29.90 5.56
CA ASP A 330 9.58 -30.04 4.33
C ASP A 330 9.48 -28.78 3.45
N PHE A 331 8.26 -28.28 3.22
CA PHE A 331 8.06 -27.03 2.48
C PHE A 331 8.71 -25.83 3.17
N LEU A 332 8.58 -25.74 4.49
CA LEU A 332 9.21 -24.68 5.28
C LEU A 332 10.74 -24.78 5.20
N ARG A 333 11.33 -25.97 5.41
CA ARG A 333 12.78 -26.19 5.29
C ARG A 333 13.33 -25.79 3.94
N SER A 334 12.65 -26.19 2.86
CA SER A 334 13.03 -25.82 1.49
C SER A 334 13.03 -24.29 1.28
N SER A 335 11.98 -23.62 1.77
CA SER A 335 11.86 -22.16 1.64
C SER A 335 12.87 -21.41 2.50
N LEU A 336 13.17 -21.90 3.71
CA LEU A 336 14.21 -21.34 4.58
C LEU A 336 15.60 -21.53 3.96
N SER A 337 15.89 -22.71 3.40
CA SER A 337 17.17 -22.98 2.74
C SER A 337 17.38 -22.01 1.56
N GLN A 338 16.36 -21.81 0.73
CA GLN A 338 16.41 -20.81 -0.34
C GLN A 338 16.59 -19.38 0.18
N ALA A 339 15.94 -19.01 1.29
CA ALA A 339 16.10 -17.70 1.90
C ALA A 339 17.54 -17.47 2.40
N LEU A 340 18.15 -18.48 3.03
CA LEU A 340 19.54 -18.40 3.50
C LEU A 340 20.54 -18.19 2.37
N ASP A 341 20.32 -18.81 1.22
CA ASP A 341 21.17 -18.63 0.03
C ASP A 341 21.06 -17.21 -0.58
N LEU A 342 20.04 -16.44 -0.21
CA LEU A 342 19.82 -15.06 -0.64
C LEU A 342 20.30 -14.02 0.40
N ILE A 343 20.65 -14.44 1.62
CA ILE A 343 21.09 -13.52 2.66
C ILE A 343 22.53 -13.06 2.39
N PRO A 344 22.85 -11.76 2.55
CA PRO A 344 24.22 -11.28 2.42
C PRO A 344 25.17 -11.96 3.41
N ASP A 345 26.35 -12.37 2.96
CA ASP A 345 27.40 -13.06 3.74
C ASP A 345 27.75 -12.40 5.09
N VAL A 346 27.73 -11.07 5.12
CA VAL A 346 28.04 -10.25 6.31
C VAL A 346 26.92 -10.22 7.34
N SER A 347 25.71 -10.68 6.99
CA SER A 347 24.55 -10.67 7.88
C SER A 347 24.78 -11.63 9.04
N VAL A 348 24.35 -11.24 10.22
CA VAL A 348 24.36 -12.09 11.40
C VAL A 348 23.09 -12.91 11.43
N VAL A 349 23.22 -14.23 11.64
CA VAL A 349 22.08 -15.15 11.64
C VAL A 349 22.00 -15.97 12.93
N GLY A 350 20.79 -16.30 13.36
CA GLY A 350 20.53 -17.20 14.48
C GLY A 350 19.32 -18.09 14.22
N LEU A 351 19.24 -19.20 14.96
CA LEU A 351 18.15 -20.15 14.85
C LEU A 351 17.60 -20.56 16.23
N ILE A 352 16.29 -20.43 16.38
CA ILE A 352 15.50 -21.00 17.46
C ILE A 352 14.46 -21.92 16.83
N ALA A 353 14.35 -23.15 17.31
CA ALA A 353 13.24 -24.03 16.97
C ALA A 353 12.38 -24.28 18.21
N PHE A 354 11.07 -24.46 18.07
CA PHE A 354 10.21 -24.68 19.22
C PHE A 354 9.07 -25.66 18.97
N ASP A 355 8.66 -26.31 20.05
CA ASP A 355 7.45 -27.13 20.17
C ASP A 355 6.81 -26.84 21.55
N SER A 356 6.77 -27.83 22.44
CA SER A 356 6.48 -27.67 23.87
C SER A 356 7.69 -27.13 24.65
N LEU A 357 8.88 -27.19 24.04
CA LEU A 357 10.14 -26.64 24.51
C LEU A 357 10.68 -25.65 23.48
N VAL A 358 11.53 -24.73 23.93
CA VAL A 358 12.28 -23.82 23.05
C VAL A 358 13.72 -24.30 22.96
N ARG A 359 14.24 -24.45 21.74
CA ARG A 359 15.60 -24.89 21.40
C ARG A 359 16.38 -23.73 20.79
N VAL A 360 17.41 -23.24 21.48
CA VAL A 360 18.32 -22.20 20.98
C VAL A 360 19.59 -22.86 20.45
N TYR A 361 19.89 -22.72 19.15
CA TYR A 361 21.05 -23.35 18.52
C TYR A 361 22.33 -22.52 18.67
N GLU A 362 23.45 -23.18 18.97
CA GLU A 362 24.79 -22.59 19.01
C GLU A 362 25.48 -22.83 17.65
N LEU A 363 25.19 -21.95 16.67
CA LEU A 363 25.65 -22.10 15.28
C LEU A 363 27.16 -21.92 15.09
N GLY A 364 27.81 -21.17 15.98
CA GLY A 364 29.26 -20.91 15.94
C GLY A 364 30.11 -22.09 16.42
N PHE A 365 29.51 -23.25 16.74
CA PHE A 365 30.22 -24.45 17.16
C PHE A 365 30.31 -25.48 16.01
N PRO A 366 31.43 -25.58 15.28
CA PRO A 366 31.49 -26.31 14.00
C PRO A 366 31.63 -27.83 14.15
N HIS A 367 31.83 -28.37 15.37
CA HIS A 367 32.13 -29.78 15.56
C HIS A 367 30.90 -30.69 15.56
N CYS A 368 29.75 -30.18 16.02
CA CYS A 368 28.47 -30.89 16.01
C CYS A 368 27.32 -29.91 16.27
N ASN A 369 26.10 -30.33 15.95
CA ASN A 369 24.91 -29.54 16.24
C ASN A 369 24.66 -29.48 17.75
N LYS A 370 24.73 -28.28 18.32
CA LYS A 370 24.54 -28.02 19.75
C LYS A 370 23.37 -27.08 19.97
N SER A 371 22.48 -27.42 20.92
CA SER A 371 21.32 -26.61 21.25
C SER A 371 21.00 -26.62 22.75
N TYR A 372 20.40 -25.53 23.22
CA TYR A 372 19.98 -25.33 24.61
C TYR A 372 18.46 -25.38 24.71
N PHE A 373 17.93 -26.08 25.72
CA PHE A 373 16.49 -26.31 25.89
C PHE A 373 15.92 -25.47 27.03
N PHE A 374 14.81 -24.81 26.77
CA PHE A 374 14.04 -24.05 27.74
C PHE A 374 12.60 -24.58 27.80
N HIS A 375 12.01 -24.58 29.00
CA HIS A 375 10.63 -25.03 29.16
C HIS A 375 9.64 -24.02 28.59
N GLY A 376 8.74 -24.47 27.71
CA GLY A 376 7.73 -23.61 27.07
C GLY A 376 6.57 -23.17 27.96
N ASN A 377 6.54 -23.56 29.24
CA ASN A 377 5.49 -23.19 30.19
C ASN A 377 5.92 -22.09 31.17
N ARG A 378 7.16 -21.62 31.10
CA ARG A 378 7.72 -20.62 32.00
C ARG A 378 8.30 -19.47 31.21
N ASP A 379 8.10 -18.26 31.73
CA ASP A 379 8.78 -17.09 31.20
C ASP A 379 10.28 -17.14 31.53
N CYS A 380 11.10 -16.51 30.70
CA CYS A 380 12.56 -16.48 30.84
C CYS A 380 13.08 -15.04 30.74
N SER A 381 13.60 -14.51 31.85
CA SER A 381 14.18 -13.16 31.87
C SER A 381 15.53 -13.09 31.13
N LYS A 382 15.92 -11.88 30.69
CA LYS A 382 17.21 -11.62 30.03
C LYS A 382 18.39 -12.18 30.84
N ASP A 383 18.43 -11.93 32.15
CA ASP A 383 19.53 -12.38 33.00
C ASP A 383 19.59 -13.91 33.13
N GLN A 384 18.45 -14.55 33.37
CA GLN A 384 18.36 -16.02 33.43
C GLN A 384 18.79 -16.66 32.12
N LEU A 385 18.39 -16.08 30.98
CA LEU A 385 18.78 -16.55 29.66
C LEU A 385 20.29 -16.50 29.48
N LEU A 386 20.92 -15.35 29.75
CA LEU A 386 22.38 -15.18 29.58
C LEU A 386 23.19 -16.10 30.49
N ASP A 387 22.73 -16.31 31.73
CA ASP A 387 23.37 -17.24 32.67
C ASP A 387 23.26 -18.69 32.17
N GLN A 388 22.08 -19.12 31.72
CA GLN A 388 21.85 -20.48 31.20
C GLN A 388 22.59 -20.75 29.88
N LEU A 389 22.72 -19.75 29.00
CA LEU A 389 23.53 -19.82 27.78
C LEU A 389 25.04 -19.65 28.03
N SER A 390 25.43 -19.44 29.29
CA SER A 390 26.82 -19.36 29.74
C SER A 390 27.61 -18.18 29.16
N PHE A 391 26.98 -17.00 28.99
CA PHE A 391 27.64 -15.78 28.49
C PHE A 391 28.69 -15.20 29.45
N PHE A 392 28.58 -15.44 30.77
CA PHE A 392 29.47 -14.85 31.78
C PHE A 392 30.42 -15.85 32.45
N VAL A 393 30.59 -17.05 31.88
CA VAL A 393 31.44 -18.09 32.49
C VAL A 393 32.93 -17.75 32.37
N LYS A 394 33.35 -17.16 31.26
CA LYS A 394 34.76 -16.77 31.01
C LYS A 394 35.08 -15.37 31.54
N SER A 395 34.13 -14.45 31.44
CA SER A 395 34.24 -13.07 31.89
C SER A 395 33.14 -12.75 32.91
N PRO A 396 33.47 -12.45 34.17
CA PRO A 396 32.47 -12.19 35.19
C PRO A 396 31.62 -10.97 34.84
N LYS A 397 30.35 -11.04 35.20
CA LYS A 397 29.37 -9.97 35.00
C LYS A 397 29.92 -8.66 35.62
N PRO A 398 29.86 -7.52 34.92
CA PRO A 398 30.28 -6.24 35.49
C PRO A 398 29.52 -5.96 36.79
N SER A 399 30.19 -5.40 37.80
CA SER A 399 29.53 -5.02 39.05
C SER A 399 28.46 -3.95 38.80
N SER A 400 27.30 -4.11 39.44
CA SER A 400 26.19 -3.14 39.34
C SER A 400 26.69 -1.73 39.68
N GLY A 401 26.47 -0.77 38.75
CA GLY A 401 26.96 0.60 38.86
C GLY A 401 28.20 0.93 38.02
N VAL A 402 28.83 -0.05 37.35
CA VAL A 402 29.91 0.18 36.37
C VAL A 402 29.32 0.28 34.97
N ILE A 403 29.68 1.32 34.21
CA ILE A 403 29.27 1.48 32.81
C ILE A 403 30.06 0.47 31.96
N ALA A 404 29.47 -0.68 31.64
CA ALA A 404 30.12 -1.79 30.94
C ALA A 404 30.07 -1.71 29.39
N GLY A 405 30.00 -0.49 28.83
CA GLY A 405 29.81 -0.29 27.39
C GLY A 405 28.40 -0.65 26.90
N VAL A 406 28.20 -0.66 25.58
CA VAL A 406 26.86 -0.73 24.93
C VAL A 406 26.16 -2.09 25.11
N ARG A 407 26.90 -3.17 25.40
CA ARG A 407 26.39 -4.56 25.48
C ARG A 407 26.54 -5.18 26.87
N ASP A 408 26.51 -4.39 27.93
CA ASP A 408 26.64 -4.84 29.32
C ASP A 408 27.87 -5.77 29.56
N GLY A 409 28.97 -5.54 28.85
CA GLY A 409 30.21 -6.32 28.97
C GLY A 409 30.26 -7.66 28.22
N LEU A 410 29.28 -8.00 27.37
CA LEU A 410 29.32 -9.21 26.53
C LEU A 410 30.45 -9.15 25.48
N SER A 411 31.23 -10.22 25.37
CA SER A 411 32.30 -10.33 24.37
C SER A 411 31.73 -10.65 22.98
N ALA A 412 32.43 -10.21 21.93
CA ALA A 412 32.04 -10.54 20.54
C ALA A 412 32.09 -12.06 20.28
N GLU A 413 33.02 -12.77 20.91
CA GLU A 413 33.14 -14.22 20.83
C GLU A 413 31.91 -14.93 21.42
N ASP A 414 31.42 -14.48 22.58
CA ASP A 414 30.25 -15.10 23.22
C ASP A 414 28.97 -14.87 22.40
N ILE A 415 28.85 -13.72 21.74
CA ILE A 415 27.74 -13.43 20.83
C ILE A 415 27.82 -14.31 19.58
N ALA A 416 28.99 -14.42 18.96
CA ALA A 416 29.21 -15.20 17.74
C ALA A 416 28.94 -16.70 17.90
N ARG A 417 28.90 -17.22 19.14
CA ARG A 417 28.47 -18.60 19.42
C ARG A 417 27.04 -18.87 18.94
N PHE A 418 26.12 -17.92 19.16
CA PHE A 418 24.69 -18.07 18.85
C PHE A 418 24.27 -17.25 17.63
N LEU A 419 24.96 -16.14 17.39
CA LEU A 419 24.68 -15.16 16.35
C LEU A 419 25.96 -14.89 15.53
N PRO A 420 26.50 -15.89 14.79
CA PRO A 420 27.64 -15.69 13.89
C PRO A 420 27.24 -14.99 12.57
N PRO A 421 28.21 -14.44 11.82
CA PRO A 421 28.02 -14.09 10.40
C PRO A 421 27.55 -15.29 9.57
N ALA A 422 26.70 -15.06 8.58
CA ALA A 422 26.11 -16.09 7.73
C ALA A 422 27.18 -16.91 7.00
N ALA A 423 28.23 -16.24 6.49
CA ALA A 423 29.36 -16.90 5.85
C ALA A 423 30.10 -17.90 6.76
N ASP A 424 30.15 -17.63 8.07
CA ASP A 424 30.90 -18.44 9.03
C ASP A 424 30.12 -19.70 9.46
N CYS A 425 28.79 -19.69 9.33
CA CYS A 425 27.94 -20.79 9.80
C CYS A 425 27.05 -21.41 8.71
N GLN A 426 27.23 -21.07 7.43
CA GLN A 426 26.37 -21.50 6.33
C GLN A 426 26.16 -23.03 6.32
N PHE A 427 27.24 -23.80 6.41
CA PHE A 427 27.18 -25.27 6.43
C PHE A 427 26.43 -25.79 7.66
N THR A 428 26.78 -25.31 8.86
CA THR A 428 26.14 -25.72 10.12
C THR A 428 24.64 -25.41 10.08
N LEU A 429 24.26 -24.23 9.60
CA LEU A 429 22.87 -23.78 9.55
C LEU A 429 22.03 -24.63 8.58
N HIS A 430 22.54 -24.90 7.37
CA HIS A 430 21.89 -25.82 6.42
C HIS A 430 21.78 -27.24 6.99
N SER A 431 22.84 -27.78 7.60
CA SER A 431 22.81 -29.10 8.25
C SER A 431 21.76 -29.18 9.37
N VAL A 432 21.68 -28.16 10.23
CA VAL A 432 20.66 -28.11 11.28
C VAL A 432 19.26 -28.05 10.68
N LEU A 433 19.04 -27.23 9.65
CA LEU A 433 17.73 -27.16 8.97
C LEU A 433 17.33 -28.49 8.33
N GLU A 434 18.25 -29.19 7.67
CA GLU A 434 17.99 -30.52 7.11
C GLU A 434 17.63 -31.54 8.20
N GLU A 435 18.27 -31.46 9.37
CA GLU A 435 18.02 -32.34 10.52
C GLU A 435 16.78 -31.95 11.35
N LEU A 436 16.16 -30.78 11.11
CA LEU A 436 14.92 -30.40 11.79
C LEU A 436 13.80 -31.39 11.47
N GLY A 437 13.47 -32.23 12.45
CA GLY A 437 12.29 -33.08 12.43
C GLY A 437 11.07 -32.43 13.10
N SER A 438 9.90 -33.00 12.83
CA SER A 438 8.66 -32.68 13.57
C SER A 438 8.84 -32.91 15.08
N SER A 439 8.00 -32.25 15.87
CA SER A 439 7.96 -32.39 17.33
C SER A 439 8.04 -33.86 17.75
N GLN A 440 8.96 -34.14 18.67
CA GLN A 440 9.15 -35.48 19.23
C GLN A 440 8.04 -35.86 20.22
N TRP A 441 7.13 -34.93 20.51
CA TRP A 441 6.05 -35.07 21.48
C TRP A 441 4.69 -35.15 20.76
N PRO A 442 4.23 -36.35 20.38
CA PRO A 442 2.94 -36.49 19.71
C PRO A 442 1.80 -36.00 20.62
N ALA A 443 0.85 -35.27 20.03
CA ALA A 443 -0.36 -34.88 20.73
C ALA A 443 -1.29 -36.09 20.88
N ALA A 444 -2.07 -36.13 21.96
CA ALA A 444 -3.18 -37.07 22.07
C ALA A 444 -4.23 -36.77 20.97
N PRO A 445 -5.03 -37.76 20.51
CA PRO A 445 -5.93 -37.59 19.37
C PRO A 445 -6.96 -36.44 19.51
N ASP A 446 -7.37 -36.16 20.74
CA ASP A 446 -8.31 -35.11 21.15
C ASP A 446 -7.61 -33.79 21.54
N HIS A 447 -6.30 -33.70 21.33
CA HIS A 447 -5.48 -32.56 21.72
C HIS A 447 -4.71 -31.95 20.54
N ARG A 448 -4.57 -30.63 20.57
CA ARG A 448 -3.58 -29.88 19.81
C ARG A 448 -2.15 -30.17 20.35
N PRO A 449 -1.12 -30.02 19.50
CA PRO A 449 0.27 -30.02 19.95
C PRO A 449 0.50 -28.97 21.04
N GLY A 450 1.40 -29.27 21.98
CA GLY A 450 1.86 -28.26 22.95
C GLY A 450 2.79 -27.30 22.23
N ARG A 451 2.35 -26.06 22.01
CA ARG A 451 3.07 -25.05 21.23
C ARG A 451 3.32 -23.81 22.09
N CYS A 452 4.58 -23.46 22.32
CA CYS A 452 4.99 -22.36 23.19
C CYS A 452 5.49 -21.12 22.44
N THR A 453 4.73 -20.66 21.44
CA THR A 453 5.12 -19.53 20.56
C THR A 453 5.51 -18.29 21.37
N GLY A 454 4.72 -17.92 22.38
CA GLY A 454 5.01 -16.73 23.20
C GLY A 454 6.37 -16.81 23.90
N VAL A 455 6.71 -17.95 24.50
CA VAL A 455 8.01 -18.16 25.16
C VAL A 455 9.16 -18.14 24.16
N ALA A 456 8.99 -18.75 22.98
CA ALA A 456 9.99 -18.72 21.92
C ALA A 456 10.32 -17.28 21.48
N LEU A 457 9.28 -16.45 21.27
CA LEU A 457 9.43 -15.04 20.91
C LEU A 457 10.05 -14.21 22.04
N ARG A 458 9.71 -14.49 23.30
CA ARG A 458 10.37 -13.83 24.44
C ARG A 458 11.86 -14.14 24.49
N ILE A 459 12.25 -15.42 24.35
CA ILE A 459 13.65 -15.84 24.36
C ILE A 459 14.41 -15.16 23.21
N ALA A 460 13.81 -15.11 22.02
CA ALA A 460 14.36 -14.39 20.87
C ALA A 460 14.60 -12.90 21.18
N ALA A 461 13.61 -12.20 21.74
CA ALA A 461 13.71 -10.78 22.12
C ALA A 461 14.74 -10.52 23.24
N CYS A 462 14.87 -11.45 24.20
CA CYS A 462 15.88 -11.36 25.25
C CYS A 462 17.29 -11.57 24.70
N LEU A 463 17.48 -12.55 23.81
CA LEU A 463 18.77 -12.85 23.18
C LEU A 463 19.26 -11.67 22.34
N LEU A 464 18.42 -11.19 21.41
CA LEU A 464 18.76 -10.04 20.57
C LEU A 464 18.91 -8.77 21.41
N GLY A 465 18.05 -8.55 22.39
CA GLY A 465 18.13 -7.42 23.31
C GLY A 465 19.43 -7.32 24.09
N ALA A 466 20.05 -8.45 24.39
CA ALA A 466 21.36 -8.50 25.02
C ALA A 466 22.51 -8.29 24.02
N CYS A 467 22.42 -8.91 22.84
CA CYS A 467 23.51 -8.95 21.87
C CYS A 467 23.57 -7.71 20.97
N PHE A 468 22.42 -7.12 20.64
CA PHE A 468 22.24 -6.03 19.68
C PHE A 468 21.32 -4.91 20.22
N PRO A 469 21.55 -4.38 21.44
CA PRO A 469 20.72 -3.31 22.00
C PRO A 469 20.81 -2.05 21.14
N GLY A 470 19.66 -1.50 20.74
CA GLY A 470 19.58 -0.28 19.92
C GLY A 470 20.09 -0.43 18.48
N SER A 471 20.46 -1.64 18.07
CA SER A 471 20.84 -1.98 16.70
C SER A 471 19.71 -2.73 16.02
N ALA A 472 19.59 -2.57 14.70
CA ALA A 472 18.57 -3.23 13.92
C ALA A 472 18.70 -4.76 13.97
N ALA A 473 17.61 -5.45 14.34
CA ALA A 473 17.52 -6.91 14.26
C ALA A 473 16.08 -7.33 13.96
N ARG A 474 15.93 -8.45 13.25
CA ARG A 474 14.62 -9.01 12.87
C ARG A 474 14.45 -10.41 13.44
N ILE A 475 13.34 -10.62 14.13
CA ILE A 475 12.84 -11.93 14.53
C ILE A 475 11.88 -12.38 13.43
N MET A 476 12.18 -13.49 12.76
CA MET A 476 11.34 -14.06 11.72
C MET A 476 10.67 -15.33 12.26
N ALA A 477 9.41 -15.21 12.64
CA ALA A 477 8.64 -16.29 13.24
C ALA A 477 7.86 -17.06 12.17
N PHE A 478 8.06 -18.38 12.12
CA PHE A 478 7.35 -19.30 11.22
C PHE A 478 6.43 -20.16 12.07
N VAL A 479 5.12 -19.94 11.97
CA VAL A 479 4.12 -20.53 12.88
C VAL A 479 3.05 -21.29 12.09
N GLY A 480 2.81 -22.56 12.42
CA GLY A 480 1.77 -23.36 11.76
C GLY A 480 0.60 -23.77 12.65
N GLY A 481 0.19 -22.90 13.57
CA GLY A 481 -0.92 -23.16 14.49
C GLY A 481 -0.88 -22.25 15.73
N PRO A 482 -1.95 -22.25 16.54
CA PRO A 482 -2.08 -21.37 17.68
C PRO A 482 -1.15 -21.79 18.83
N SER A 483 -0.63 -20.81 19.58
CA SER A 483 0.07 -21.07 20.83
C SER A 483 -0.88 -21.73 21.82
N THR A 484 -0.48 -22.83 22.44
CA THR A 484 -1.31 -23.61 23.39
C THR A 484 -0.67 -23.82 24.76
N LEU A 485 0.55 -23.30 24.94
CA LEU A 485 1.34 -23.50 26.15
C LEU A 485 2.07 -22.21 26.55
N GLY A 486 2.07 -21.94 27.86
CA GLY A 486 2.81 -20.84 28.46
C GLY A 486 2.18 -19.46 28.22
N PRO A 487 2.88 -18.39 28.64
CA PRO A 487 2.45 -17.02 28.38
C PRO A 487 2.22 -16.76 26.89
N GLY A 488 1.13 -16.06 26.56
CA GLY A 488 0.74 -15.82 25.16
C GLY A 488 0.05 -17.02 24.49
N ALA A 489 -0.48 -17.97 25.26
CA ALA A 489 -1.36 -19.03 24.74
C ALA A 489 -2.68 -18.41 24.21
N ILE A 490 -3.13 -18.90 23.06
CA ILE A 490 -4.30 -18.42 22.31
C ILE A 490 -5.53 -19.27 22.59
N VAL A 491 -5.32 -20.57 22.81
CA VAL A 491 -6.35 -21.57 23.08
C VAL A 491 -5.73 -22.71 23.89
N SER A 492 -6.54 -23.46 24.63
CA SER A 492 -6.04 -24.67 25.28
C SER A 492 -5.68 -25.76 24.28
N ARG A 493 -5.11 -26.85 24.80
CA ARG A 493 -4.81 -28.03 24.00
C ARG A 493 -6.06 -28.81 23.62
N GLU A 494 -7.17 -28.71 24.31
CA GLU A 494 -8.34 -29.57 24.06
C GLU A 494 -9.06 -29.17 22.77
N LEU A 495 -9.25 -30.11 21.83
CA LEU A 495 -9.95 -29.83 20.56
C LEU A 495 -11.45 -29.56 20.75
N SER A 496 -12.03 -29.98 21.88
CA SER A 496 -13.39 -29.61 22.30
C SER A 496 -13.55 -28.11 22.54
N GLU A 497 -12.46 -27.41 22.86
CA GLU A 497 -12.45 -25.96 22.99
C GLU A 497 -12.12 -25.34 21.62
N PRO A 498 -13.04 -24.59 21.00
CA PRO A 498 -12.78 -23.95 19.71
C PRO A 498 -11.83 -22.76 19.86
N ILE A 499 -11.13 -22.43 18.78
CA ILE A 499 -10.41 -21.15 18.72
C ILE A 499 -11.44 -20.03 18.60
N ARG A 500 -11.24 -18.93 19.33
CA ARG A 500 -12.17 -17.79 19.38
C ARG A 500 -12.58 -17.28 17.99
N SER A 501 -13.84 -16.87 17.89
CA SER A 501 -14.43 -16.10 16.79
C SER A 501 -14.64 -14.63 17.18
N HIS A 502 -14.99 -13.76 16.22
CA HIS A 502 -15.39 -12.37 16.51
C HIS A 502 -16.50 -12.30 17.55
N LYS A 503 -17.51 -13.18 17.41
CA LYS A 503 -18.64 -13.26 18.34
C LYS A 503 -18.21 -13.63 19.77
N ASP A 504 -17.18 -14.45 19.92
CA ASP A 504 -16.69 -14.84 21.24
C ASP A 504 -15.93 -13.68 21.90
N ILE A 505 -15.17 -12.92 21.11
CA ILE A 505 -14.48 -11.70 21.59
C ILE A 505 -15.50 -10.64 21.99
N ASP A 506 -16.49 -10.36 21.14
CA ASP A 506 -17.54 -9.34 21.39
C ASP A 506 -18.38 -9.64 22.64
N LYS A 507 -18.54 -10.92 22.97
CA LYS A 507 -19.30 -11.39 24.14
C LYS A 507 -18.44 -11.63 25.38
N ASP A 508 -17.15 -11.34 25.30
CA ASP A 508 -16.18 -11.62 26.37
C ASP A 508 -16.19 -13.10 26.80
N SER A 509 -16.36 -14.01 25.83
CA SER A 509 -16.37 -15.47 26.01
C SER A 509 -15.14 -16.16 25.43
N ALA A 510 -14.07 -15.40 25.16
CA ALA A 510 -12.78 -15.88 24.68
C ALA A 510 -11.74 -15.87 25.81
N PRO A 511 -11.60 -16.94 26.61
CA PRO A 511 -10.92 -16.91 27.91
C PRO A 511 -9.43 -16.58 27.85
N CYS A 512 -8.74 -16.94 26.76
CA CYS A 512 -7.30 -16.68 26.60
C CYS A 512 -7.00 -15.30 25.96
N TYR A 513 -7.99 -14.62 25.38
CA TYR A 513 -7.75 -13.49 24.47
C TYR A 513 -7.07 -12.31 25.17
N GLN A 514 -7.63 -11.84 26.28
CA GLN A 514 -7.12 -10.65 26.99
C GLN A 514 -5.71 -10.87 27.54
N GLU A 515 -5.45 -12.02 28.18
CA GLU A 515 -4.12 -12.36 28.72
C GLU A 515 -3.06 -12.48 27.61
N ALA A 516 -3.44 -13.03 26.45
CA ALA A 516 -2.57 -13.14 25.29
C ALA A 516 -2.25 -11.77 24.68
N VAL A 517 -3.25 -10.91 24.48
CA VAL A 517 -3.07 -9.53 24.00
C VAL A 517 -2.09 -8.78 24.92
N GLU A 518 -2.29 -8.83 26.24
CA GLU A 518 -1.41 -8.17 27.21
C GLU A 518 0.03 -8.70 27.16
N PHE A 519 0.21 -10.00 26.92
CA PHE A 519 1.54 -10.59 26.73
C PHE A 519 2.24 -10.01 25.49
N TYR A 520 1.55 -9.99 24.35
CA TYR A 520 2.13 -9.49 23.10
C TYR A 520 2.31 -7.96 23.10
N GLU A 521 1.50 -7.20 23.83
CA GLU A 521 1.75 -5.78 24.09
C GLU A 521 3.04 -5.54 24.87
N LYS A 522 3.30 -6.35 25.90
CA LYS A 522 4.56 -6.27 26.67
C LYS A 522 5.76 -6.64 25.79
N LEU A 523 5.60 -7.64 24.91
CA LEU A 523 6.63 -8.00 23.93
C LEU A 523 6.86 -6.85 22.92
N ALA A 524 5.79 -6.25 22.40
CA ALA A 524 5.85 -5.10 21.48
C ALA A 524 6.68 -3.96 22.09
N LYS A 525 6.35 -3.54 23.32
CA LYS A 525 7.08 -2.49 24.04
C LYS A 525 8.57 -2.81 24.21
N GLN A 526 8.90 -4.07 24.53
CA GLN A 526 10.29 -4.51 24.61
C GLN A 526 11.02 -4.39 23.27
N LEU A 527 10.44 -4.92 22.19
CA LEU A 527 11.04 -4.89 20.86
C LEU A 527 11.21 -3.45 20.35
N VAL A 528 10.19 -2.60 20.52
CA VAL A 528 10.24 -1.18 20.15
C VAL A 528 11.37 -0.46 20.87
N HIS A 529 11.51 -0.68 22.18
CA HIS A 529 12.59 -0.09 22.97
C HIS A 529 13.98 -0.55 22.48
N GLN A 530 14.09 -1.82 22.10
CA GLN A 530 15.33 -2.40 21.58
C GLN A 530 15.64 -2.00 20.13
N GLY A 531 14.63 -1.54 19.37
CA GLY A 531 14.74 -1.27 17.94
C GLY A 531 14.63 -2.52 17.06
N HIS A 532 14.00 -3.58 17.56
CA HIS A 532 13.89 -4.87 16.88
C HIS A 532 12.52 -5.05 16.21
N VAL A 533 12.50 -5.89 15.18
CA VAL A 533 11.31 -6.15 14.34
C VAL A 533 10.81 -7.57 14.57
N LEU A 534 9.49 -7.76 14.61
CA LEU A 534 8.86 -9.08 14.61
C LEU A 534 8.10 -9.32 13.30
N ASP A 535 8.64 -10.19 12.45
CA ASP A 535 7.97 -10.72 11.28
C ASP A 535 7.24 -12.03 11.63
N VAL A 536 6.01 -12.20 11.14
CA VAL A 536 5.20 -13.42 11.37
C VAL A 536 4.76 -13.99 10.02
N PHE A 537 5.29 -15.18 9.71
CA PHE A 537 4.88 -16.00 8.59
C PHE A 537 4.04 -17.16 9.13
N ALA A 538 2.72 -17.03 8.97
CA ALA A 538 1.75 -18.00 9.45
C ALA A 538 1.26 -18.89 8.30
N SER A 539 1.29 -20.20 8.49
CA SER A 539 0.71 -21.17 7.54
C SER A 539 -0.07 -22.24 8.26
N SER A 540 -1.40 -22.15 8.21
CA SER A 540 -2.30 -23.06 8.91
C SER A 540 -3.67 -23.05 8.25
N VAL A 541 -4.36 -24.19 8.29
CA VAL A 541 -5.75 -24.33 7.82
C VAL A 541 -6.76 -23.69 8.78
N ASP A 542 -6.33 -23.39 10.01
CA ASP A 542 -7.10 -22.72 11.06
C ASP A 542 -6.28 -21.55 11.64
N GLN A 543 -6.84 -20.78 12.56
CA GLN A 543 -6.23 -19.58 13.15
C GLN A 543 -4.96 -19.89 13.95
N VAL A 544 -4.01 -18.94 13.99
CA VAL A 544 -2.71 -19.08 14.69
C VAL A 544 -2.50 -18.07 15.83
N GLY A 545 -3.39 -17.08 15.97
CA GLY A 545 -3.27 -16.00 16.95
C GLY A 545 -2.69 -14.70 16.38
N ILE A 546 -2.88 -14.43 15.09
CA ILE A 546 -2.50 -13.15 14.46
C ILE A 546 -3.21 -11.98 15.15
N ALA A 547 -4.47 -12.14 15.57
CA ALA A 547 -5.21 -11.07 16.24
C ALA A 547 -4.51 -10.58 17.52
N GLU A 548 -3.95 -11.48 18.32
CA GLU A 548 -3.24 -11.15 19.56
C GLU A 548 -1.81 -10.70 19.30
N MET A 549 -1.12 -11.30 18.32
CA MET A 549 0.25 -10.93 17.95
C MET A 549 0.33 -9.60 17.18
N LYS A 550 -0.79 -9.15 16.59
CA LYS A 550 -0.91 -7.94 15.75
C LYS A 550 -0.13 -6.76 16.29
N VAL A 551 -0.30 -6.45 17.58
CA VAL A 551 0.30 -5.26 18.20
C VAL A 551 1.83 -5.28 18.15
N ALA A 552 2.46 -6.45 18.31
CA ALA A 552 3.91 -6.59 18.23
C ALA A 552 4.42 -6.48 16.79
N VAL A 553 3.69 -7.02 15.82
CA VAL A 553 4.03 -6.91 14.40
C VAL A 553 3.88 -5.46 13.91
N GLU A 554 2.72 -4.84 14.15
CA GLU A 554 2.41 -3.50 13.66
C GLU A 554 3.31 -2.43 14.31
N GLN A 555 3.48 -2.43 15.64
CA GLN A 555 4.31 -1.41 16.31
C GLN A 555 5.80 -1.50 15.96
N THR A 556 6.28 -2.69 15.60
CA THR A 556 7.68 -2.88 15.19
C THR A 556 7.88 -2.76 13.67
N GLY A 557 6.80 -2.64 12.89
CA GLY A 557 6.85 -2.55 11.44
C GLY A 557 7.28 -3.84 10.75
N GLY A 558 6.96 -4.97 11.37
CA GLY A 558 7.19 -6.30 10.82
C GLY A 558 6.26 -6.66 9.66
N PHE A 559 6.64 -7.71 8.95
CA PHE A 559 5.84 -8.35 7.93
C PHE A 559 4.87 -9.35 8.55
N VAL A 560 3.69 -9.46 7.94
CA VAL A 560 2.74 -10.52 8.23
C VAL A 560 2.38 -11.20 6.93
N VAL A 561 2.49 -12.53 6.90
CA VAL A 561 2.04 -13.38 5.79
C VAL A 561 1.13 -14.44 6.37
N LEU A 562 -0.08 -14.56 5.84
CA LEU A 562 -1.06 -15.56 6.24
C LEU A 562 -1.38 -16.46 5.05
N ALA A 563 -1.07 -17.74 5.16
CA ALA A 563 -1.34 -18.76 4.16
C ALA A 563 -1.97 -20.02 4.79
N GLU A 564 -2.51 -20.90 3.96
CA GLU A 564 -3.07 -22.20 4.40
C GLU A 564 -1.98 -23.28 4.57
N SER A 565 -0.85 -23.12 3.87
CA SER A 565 0.27 -24.08 3.81
C SER A 565 1.58 -23.37 3.46
N PHE A 566 2.69 -23.86 4.02
CA PHE A 566 4.04 -23.42 3.66
C PHE A 566 4.43 -23.85 2.24
N GLY A 567 3.69 -24.77 1.61
CA GLY A 567 3.88 -25.15 0.21
C GLY A 567 3.29 -24.15 -0.80
N HIS A 568 2.41 -23.25 -0.36
CA HIS A 568 1.74 -22.30 -1.24
C HIS A 568 2.65 -21.13 -1.64
N SER A 569 2.45 -20.61 -2.86
CA SER A 569 3.17 -19.44 -3.40
C SER A 569 3.03 -18.21 -2.51
N VAL A 570 1.86 -18.02 -1.88
CA VAL A 570 1.61 -16.93 -0.93
C VAL A 570 2.67 -16.88 0.16
N PHE A 571 3.07 -18.01 0.73
CA PHE A 571 4.17 -18.06 1.70
C PHE A 571 5.54 -18.05 0.99
N ARG A 572 5.78 -19.04 0.13
CA ARG A 572 7.11 -19.31 -0.46
C ARG A 572 7.65 -18.10 -1.20
N ASP A 573 6.85 -17.53 -2.09
CA ASP A 573 7.28 -16.45 -2.96
C ASP A 573 7.33 -15.11 -2.20
N SER A 574 6.49 -14.94 -1.16
CA SER A 574 6.60 -13.78 -0.24
C SER A 574 7.89 -13.84 0.57
N LEU A 575 8.24 -14.98 1.17
CA LEU A 575 9.48 -15.14 1.92
C LEU A 575 10.69 -14.89 1.03
N LYS A 576 10.69 -15.47 -0.17
CA LYS A 576 11.73 -15.23 -1.18
C LYS A 576 11.88 -13.74 -1.47
N ARG A 577 10.77 -13.02 -1.63
CA ARG A 577 10.80 -11.59 -1.94
C ARG A 577 11.45 -10.72 -0.86
N VAL A 578 11.34 -11.11 0.42
CA VAL A 578 12.01 -10.39 1.52
C VAL A 578 13.53 -10.33 1.31
N PHE A 579 14.11 -11.37 0.68
CA PHE A 579 15.55 -11.48 0.44
C PHE A 579 15.98 -11.26 -1.01
N GLN A 580 15.03 -10.98 -1.91
CA GLN A 580 15.35 -10.63 -3.30
C GLN A 580 15.89 -9.20 -3.34
N SER A 581 17.19 -9.07 -3.61
CA SER A 581 17.91 -7.80 -3.68
C SER A 581 17.29 -6.84 -4.71
N GLY A 582 16.88 -5.67 -4.26
CA GLY A 582 16.58 -4.54 -5.13
C GLY A 582 17.87 -3.80 -5.44
N GLU A 583 18.45 -4.06 -6.61
CA GLU A 583 19.66 -3.48 -7.22
C GLU A 583 20.96 -3.34 -6.40
N ASN A 584 20.99 -3.31 -5.06
CA ASN A 584 22.19 -3.36 -4.18
C ASN A 584 21.89 -3.43 -2.65
N ASP A 585 20.64 -3.61 -2.21
CA ASP A 585 20.24 -3.70 -0.79
C ASP A 585 18.95 -4.55 -0.65
N LEU A 586 18.69 -5.11 0.55
CA LEU A 586 17.42 -5.78 0.90
C LEU A 586 16.23 -4.81 0.93
N GLY A 587 16.47 -3.50 0.84
CA GLY A 587 15.42 -2.48 0.86
C GLY A 587 14.72 -2.38 2.22
N LEU A 588 15.36 -2.89 3.28
CA LEU A 588 14.91 -2.87 4.65
C LEU A 588 15.71 -1.81 5.41
N SER A 589 15.07 -0.70 5.75
CA SER A 589 15.64 0.25 6.71
C SER A 589 15.13 -0.10 8.11
N SER A 590 15.94 0.18 9.12
CA SER A 590 15.62 -0.22 10.48
C SER A 590 16.00 0.84 11.51
N CYS A 591 15.50 0.65 12.74
CA CYS A 591 15.70 1.54 13.88
C CYS A 591 15.27 3.00 13.64
N GLY A 592 14.34 3.24 12.72
CA GLY A 592 13.97 4.58 12.29
C GLY A 592 13.29 5.41 13.38
N ILE A 593 13.49 6.72 13.34
CA ILE A 593 12.72 7.71 14.09
C ILE A 593 12.01 8.57 13.06
N PHE A 594 10.74 8.87 13.29
CA PHE A 594 9.95 9.75 12.46
C PHE A 594 9.47 10.93 13.29
N GLU A 595 9.70 12.16 12.82
CA GLU A 595 9.24 13.39 13.47
C GLU A 595 8.46 14.27 12.49
N ILE A 596 7.49 15.02 13.00
CA ILE A 596 6.72 15.99 12.22
C ILE A 596 6.91 17.39 12.80
N ASN A 597 7.18 18.35 11.92
CA ASN A 597 6.99 19.77 12.20
C ASN A 597 5.83 20.30 11.36
N CYS A 598 5.01 21.19 11.92
CA CYS A 598 3.92 21.82 11.20
C CYS A 598 3.80 23.30 11.58
N SER A 599 3.16 24.09 10.71
CA SER A 599 2.93 25.52 10.92
C SER A 599 2.13 25.81 12.20
N LYS A 600 2.28 27.03 12.72
CA LYS A 600 1.43 27.54 13.81
C LYS A 600 -0.05 27.43 13.42
N GLY A 601 -0.87 26.90 14.33
CA GLY A 601 -2.30 26.67 14.09
C GLY A 601 -2.63 25.29 13.55
N VAL A 602 -1.63 24.42 13.37
CA VAL A 602 -1.84 23.00 13.09
C VAL A 602 -1.30 22.18 14.27
N LYS A 603 -2.06 21.18 14.68
CA LYS A 603 -1.65 20.19 15.68
C LYS A 603 -1.71 18.78 15.08
N VAL A 604 -0.87 17.90 15.60
CA VAL A 604 -0.80 16.48 15.24
C VAL A 604 -1.72 15.70 16.18
N GLN A 605 -2.76 15.07 15.64
CA GLN A 605 -3.64 14.16 16.41
C GLN A 605 -3.01 12.78 16.55
N GLY A 606 -2.31 12.32 15.52
CA GLY A 606 -1.49 11.12 15.58
C GLY A 606 -1.30 10.45 14.24
N ILE A 607 -0.96 9.16 14.29
CA ILE A 607 -0.58 8.34 13.14
C ILE A 607 -1.25 6.97 13.23
N ILE A 608 -1.76 6.47 12.10
CA ILE A 608 -2.26 5.10 11.92
C ILE A 608 -1.35 4.40 10.91
N GLY A 609 -0.62 3.39 11.37
CA GLY A 609 0.34 2.64 10.57
C GLY A 609 1.44 1.99 11.41
N PRO A 610 2.39 1.32 10.75
CA PRO A 610 3.42 0.50 11.40
C PRO A 610 4.49 1.31 12.15
N CYS A 611 4.16 1.77 13.35
CA CYS A 611 5.04 2.54 14.21
C CYS A 611 4.59 2.51 15.68
N ALA A 612 5.43 3.01 16.57
CA ALA A 612 5.14 3.17 17.98
C ALA A 612 5.41 4.60 18.46
N SER A 613 4.56 5.13 19.34
CA SER A 613 4.74 6.46 19.94
C SER A 613 6.07 6.55 20.71
N LEU A 614 6.80 7.66 20.54
CA LEU A 614 7.94 8.02 21.41
C LEU A 614 7.51 8.90 22.59
N GLU A 615 6.21 9.14 22.75
CA GLU A 615 5.63 9.93 23.86
C GLU A 615 6.24 11.34 23.98
N LYS A 616 6.79 11.88 22.89
CA LYS A 616 7.34 13.23 22.80
C LYS A 616 6.20 14.25 22.88
N LYS A 617 5.98 14.79 24.07
CA LYS A 617 5.01 15.88 24.31
C LYS A 617 5.56 17.21 23.80
N GLY A 618 4.67 18.07 23.31
CA GLY A 618 5.06 19.40 22.85
C GLY A 618 3.89 20.21 22.31
N PRO A 619 4.12 21.47 21.93
CA PRO A 619 3.09 22.38 21.45
C PRO A 619 2.44 21.93 20.13
N LEU A 620 3.09 21.03 19.39
CA LEU A 620 2.57 20.44 18.16
C LEU A 620 1.55 19.32 18.41
N CYS A 621 1.43 18.79 19.63
CA CYS A 621 0.56 17.65 19.93
C CYS A 621 -0.88 18.12 20.18
N SER A 622 -1.87 17.44 19.58
CA SER A 622 -3.29 17.62 19.92
C SER A 622 -3.62 17.02 21.28
N ASP A 623 -4.61 17.62 21.92
CA ASP A 623 -5.23 17.09 23.14
C ASP A 623 -6.15 15.88 22.82
N THR A 624 -6.53 15.71 21.55
CA THR A 624 -7.27 14.55 21.03
C THR A 624 -6.34 13.62 20.24
N GLY A 625 -6.24 12.36 20.68
CA GLY A 625 -5.36 11.36 20.07
C GLY A 625 -6.08 10.49 19.04
N ILE A 626 -5.44 10.23 17.91
CA ILE A 626 -5.87 9.23 16.91
C ILE A 626 -4.69 8.28 16.63
N GLY A 627 -4.94 6.97 16.61
CA GLY A 627 -3.87 5.98 16.45
C GLY A 627 -2.81 6.09 17.53
N GLN A 628 -1.54 6.08 17.15
CA GLN A 628 -0.41 6.40 18.02
C GLN A 628 -0.34 7.93 18.24
N GLY A 629 -1.29 8.47 18.99
CA GLY A 629 -1.48 9.91 19.19
C GLY A 629 -0.68 10.53 20.35
N HIS A 630 -1.05 11.77 20.68
CA HIS A 630 -0.44 12.56 21.78
C HIS A 630 1.07 12.74 21.70
N THR A 631 1.62 12.65 20.48
CA THR A 631 3.03 12.84 20.20
C THR A 631 3.22 13.46 18.81
N SER A 632 4.44 13.91 18.55
CA SER A 632 4.92 14.37 17.23
C SER A 632 6.12 13.57 16.75
N ALA A 633 6.45 12.46 17.43
CA ALA A 633 7.57 11.60 17.07
C ALA A 633 7.26 10.12 17.34
N TRP A 634 7.73 9.25 16.44
CA TRP A 634 7.49 7.82 16.48
C TRP A 634 8.74 7.02 16.19
N LYS A 635 8.78 5.80 16.71
CA LYS A 635 9.76 4.78 16.37
C LYS A 635 9.20 3.93 15.23
N MET A 636 10.02 3.72 14.19
CA MET A 636 9.75 2.83 13.05
C MET A 636 10.84 1.76 13.03
N CYS A 637 10.68 0.67 13.78
CA CYS A 637 11.76 -0.31 13.97
C CYS A 637 12.14 -1.00 12.66
N GLY A 638 11.16 -1.36 11.84
CA GLY A 638 11.34 -1.84 10.48
C GLY A 638 10.51 -1.03 9.51
N LEU A 639 11.10 -0.61 8.40
CA LEU A 639 10.40 0.12 7.35
C LEU A 639 10.99 -0.26 5.98
N GLY A 640 10.12 -0.35 4.97
CA GLY A 640 10.49 -0.68 3.59
C GLY A 640 10.00 0.39 2.62
N LYS A 641 10.44 0.34 1.37
CA LYS A 641 10.12 1.33 0.32
C LYS A 641 8.61 1.60 0.12
N SER A 642 7.78 0.57 0.31
CA SER A 642 6.31 0.66 0.18
C SER A 642 5.57 0.99 1.48
N THR A 643 6.28 1.26 2.59
CA THR A 643 5.63 1.43 3.90
C THR A 643 4.98 2.80 3.99
N SER A 644 3.64 2.85 4.01
CA SER A 644 2.85 4.08 4.04
C SER A 644 2.04 4.21 5.33
N VAL A 645 2.10 5.39 5.95
CA VAL A 645 1.42 5.75 7.20
C VAL A 645 0.35 6.81 6.97
N CYS A 646 -0.68 6.84 7.83
CA CYS A 646 -1.74 7.85 7.78
C CYS A 646 -1.57 8.84 8.93
N LEU A 647 -1.23 10.08 8.60
CA LEU A 647 -1.06 11.19 9.54
C LEU A 647 -2.37 11.96 9.65
N VAL A 648 -2.80 12.26 10.87
CA VAL A 648 -4.04 12.99 11.12
C VAL A 648 -3.76 14.28 11.88
N PHE A 649 -4.31 15.39 11.38
CA PHE A 649 -4.04 16.73 11.85
C PHE A 649 -5.33 17.43 12.31
N GLU A 650 -5.18 18.26 13.34
CA GLU A 650 -6.20 19.19 13.81
C GLU A 650 -5.80 20.61 13.38
N ILE A 651 -6.72 21.30 12.69
CA ILE A 651 -6.53 22.69 12.28
C ILE A 651 -7.25 23.61 13.26
N ALA A 652 -6.53 24.55 13.85
CA ALA A 652 -7.09 25.52 14.79
C ALA A 652 -8.12 26.43 14.10
N LYS A 653 -9.24 26.69 14.80
CA LYS A 653 -10.27 27.63 14.34
C LYS A 653 -9.70 29.05 14.38
N ARG A 654 -9.93 29.85 13.33
CA ARG A 654 -9.49 31.26 13.26
C ARG A 654 -10.60 32.21 13.73
N GLU A 655 -10.25 33.16 14.60
CA GLU A 655 -11.14 34.30 14.92
C GLU A 655 -11.17 35.28 13.75
N THR A 656 -12.34 35.87 13.46
CA THR A 656 -12.56 36.77 12.30
C THR A 656 -11.64 38.00 12.24
N ALA A 657 -11.05 38.42 13.37
CA ALA A 657 -10.11 39.55 13.41
C ALA A 657 -8.69 39.19 12.91
N ASP A 658 -8.25 37.94 13.08
CA ASP A 658 -6.93 37.46 12.66
C ASP A 658 -6.86 37.20 11.15
N VAL A 659 -8.00 36.90 10.51
CA VAL A 659 -8.10 36.65 9.06
C VAL A 659 -7.71 37.90 8.25
N VAL A 660 -7.94 39.11 8.78
CA VAL A 660 -7.64 40.38 8.08
C VAL A 660 -6.16 40.76 8.25
N LEU A 661 -5.57 40.52 9.43
CA LEU A 661 -4.18 40.86 9.76
C LEU A 661 -3.13 39.87 9.19
N GLN A 662 -3.51 38.60 8.96
CA GLN A 662 -2.65 37.55 8.38
C GLN A 662 -2.95 37.24 6.91
N SER A 663 -3.66 38.12 6.22
CA SER A 663 -3.96 38.01 4.77
C SER A 663 -2.72 37.89 3.86
N GLN A 664 -1.51 38.07 4.40
CA GLN A 664 -0.24 37.88 3.69
C GLN A 664 0.37 36.47 3.80
N ILE A 665 -0.08 35.59 4.72
CA ILE A 665 0.43 34.21 4.85
C ILE A 665 -0.76 33.24 4.78
N ASN A 666 -1.12 32.86 3.55
CA ASN A 666 -2.26 31.98 3.28
C ASN A 666 -1.85 30.50 3.09
N GLN A 667 -0.68 30.12 3.61
CA GLN A 667 -0.09 28.79 3.43
C GLN A 667 0.28 28.14 4.77
N PHE A 668 0.04 26.83 4.88
CA PHE A 668 0.56 25.98 5.95
C PHE A 668 1.65 25.06 5.39
N TYR A 669 2.58 24.68 6.27
CA TYR A 669 3.69 23.81 5.96
C TYR A 669 3.65 22.59 6.89
N PHE A 670 3.98 21.44 6.33
CA PHE A 670 4.31 20.20 7.02
C PHE A 670 5.73 19.84 6.62
N GLN A 671 6.54 19.43 7.58
CA GLN A 671 7.87 18.87 7.36
C GLN A 671 7.95 17.51 8.02
N PHE A 672 8.23 16.49 7.22
CA PHE A 672 8.36 15.10 7.60
C PHE A 672 9.84 14.74 7.69
N LEU A 673 10.29 14.31 8.86
CA LEU A 673 11.68 14.01 9.15
C LEU A 673 11.82 12.52 9.51
N THR A 674 12.34 11.71 8.59
CA THR A 674 12.55 10.28 8.82
C THR A 674 14.03 9.98 8.95
N TYR A 675 14.47 9.65 10.15
CA TYR A 675 15.84 9.24 10.46
C TYR A 675 15.91 7.73 10.36
N THR A 676 16.73 7.18 9.47
CA THR A 676 16.84 5.72 9.31
C THR A 676 18.28 5.27 9.32
N GLN A 677 18.47 4.02 9.67
CA GLN A 677 19.71 3.31 9.42
C GLN A 677 19.49 2.41 8.20
N MET A 678 20.29 2.62 7.15
CA MET A 678 20.22 1.85 5.90
C MET A 678 21.40 0.88 5.79
N VAL A 679 21.16 -0.20 5.05
CA VAL A 679 22.11 -1.31 4.84
C VAL A 679 22.95 -1.10 3.57
N LYS A 680 22.90 0.09 2.95
CA LYS A 680 23.83 0.46 1.87
C LYS A 680 25.28 0.44 2.36
N GLN A 681 26.19 -0.04 1.49
CA GLN A 681 27.63 -0.12 1.72
C GLN A 681 28.21 1.20 2.29
N GLY A 682 28.30 1.28 3.62
CA GLY A 682 29.17 2.22 4.33
C GLY A 682 28.60 3.59 4.73
N SER A 683 27.31 3.90 4.58
CA SER A 683 26.79 5.23 4.95
C SER A 683 25.85 5.21 6.18
N GLY A 684 26.12 6.09 7.15
CA GLY A 684 25.41 6.22 8.43
C GLY A 684 23.96 6.72 8.34
N LEU A 685 23.45 7.21 9.48
CA LEU A 685 22.06 7.69 9.65
C LEU A 685 21.62 8.60 8.49
N GLN A 686 20.53 8.25 7.82
CA GLN A 686 19.95 9.04 6.73
C GLN A 686 18.74 9.80 7.23
N LEU A 687 18.67 11.10 6.94
CA LEU A 687 17.47 11.90 7.18
C LEU A 687 16.75 12.12 5.85
N PHE A 688 15.51 11.65 5.75
CA PHE A 688 14.56 12.08 4.73
C PHE A 688 13.85 13.31 5.25
N GLN A 689 13.90 14.38 4.46
CA GLN A 689 13.14 15.57 4.68
C GLN A 689 12.19 15.72 3.51
N GLU A 690 10.91 15.83 3.80
CA GLU A 690 9.90 16.25 2.85
C GLU A 690 9.21 17.50 3.39
N ASP A 691 9.05 18.50 2.53
CA ASP A 691 8.34 19.73 2.84
C ASP A 691 7.24 19.98 1.81
N GLY A 692 6.04 20.26 2.28
CA GLY A 692 4.96 20.75 1.41
C GLY A 692 4.43 22.11 1.86
N SER A 693 3.84 22.84 0.93
CA SER A 693 3.06 24.05 1.19
C SER A 693 1.61 23.83 0.74
N TRP A 694 0.65 24.08 1.62
CA TRP A 694 -0.78 23.94 1.32
C TRP A 694 -1.51 25.26 1.49
N GLU A 695 -2.39 25.58 0.54
CA GLU A 695 -3.17 26.80 0.55
C GLU A 695 -4.41 26.68 1.46
N LEU A 696 -4.74 27.80 2.11
CA LEU A 696 -5.95 27.96 2.92
C LEU A 696 -7.03 28.67 2.13
N LYS A 697 -8.18 28.02 1.97
CA LYS A 697 -9.32 28.63 1.27
C LYS A 697 -10.62 28.32 2.01
N THR A 698 -11.50 29.31 2.03
CA THR A 698 -12.79 29.26 2.71
C THR A 698 -13.94 28.95 1.75
N TYR A 699 -13.73 29.14 0.43
CA TYR A 699 -14.78 29.06 -0.57
C TYR A 699 -14.97 27.62 -1.07
N ARG A 700 -16.24 27.17 -1.05
CA ARG A 700 -16.69 25.81 -1.43
C ARG A 700 -16.19 25.35 -2.81
N GLN A 701 -16.20 26.22 -3.82
CA GLN A 701 -15.76 25.88 -5.18
C GLN A 701 -14.27 25.57 -5.28
N GLU A 702 -13.44 26.24 -4.47
CA GLU A 702 -12.00 26.01 -4.50
C GLU A 702 -11.61 24.76 -3.71
N LEU A 703 -12.31 24.48 -2.61
CA LEU A 703 -12.10 23.25 -1.83
C LEU A 703 -12.34 21.98 -2.65
N THR A 704 -13.35 22.00 -3.54
CA THR A 704 -13.64 20.88 -4.44
C THR A 704 -12.47 20.55 -5.37
N ASN A 705 -11.73 21.56 -5.85
CA ASN A 705 -10.60 21.36 -6.75
C ASN A 705 -9.41 20.67 -6.06
N GLY A 706 -9.28 20.83 -4.74
CA GLY A 706 -8.23 20.20 -3.95
C GLY A 706 -8.62 18.86 -3.31
N PHE A 707 -9.83 18.34 -3.59
CA PHE A 707 -10.31 17.11 -2.97
C PHE A 707 -9.82 15.87 -3.71
N ASP A 708 -9.06 15.02 -3.00
CA ASP A 708 -8.62 13.72 -3.49
C ASP A 708 -9.53 12.62 -2.94
N GLN A 709 -10.47 12.18 -3.76
CA GLN A 709 -11.45 11.15 -3.41
C GLN A 709 -10.84 9.77 -3.10
N GLU A 710 -9.70 9.41 -3.69
CA GLU A 710 -9.02 8.14 -3.43
C GLU A 710 -8.35 8.17 -2.06
N ALA A 711 -7.54 9.21 -1.79
CA ALA A 711 -6.92 9.40 -0.50
C ALA A 711 -7.98 9.51 0.62
N ALA A 712 -9.08 10.20 0.35
CA ALA A 712 -10.21 10.30 1.28
C ALA A 712 -10.83 8.93 1.63
N ALA A 713 -11.02 8.05 0.64
CA ALA A 713 -11.55 6.71 0.86
C ALA A 713 -10.60 5.85 1.72
N VAL A 714 -9.30 5.93 1.44
CA VAL A 714 -8.26 5.21 2.20
C VAL A 714 -8.16 5.72 3.63
N VAL A 715 -8.18 7.04 3.84
CA VAL A 715 -8.19 7.64 5.19
C VAL A 715 -9.42 7.20 5.97
N MET A 716 -10.62 7.22 5.37
CA MET A 716 -11.81 6.68 6.03
C MET A 716 -11.66 5.20 6.39
N ALA A 717 -11.12 4.37 5.50
CA ALA A 717 -10.93 2.95 5.76
C ALA A 717 -10.02 2.72 6.98
N ARG A 718 -8.90 3.45 7.07
CA ARG A 718 -7.98 3.40 8.22
C ARG A 718 -8.62 3.93 9.51
N LEU A 719 -9.39 5.02 9.44
CA LEU A 719 -10.12 5.55 10.59
C LEU A 719 -11.21 4.61 11.09
N ILE A 720 -11.97 3.99 10.19
CA ILE A 720 -12.98 2.98 10.54
C ILE A 720 -12.30 1.78 11.20
N SER A 721 -11.22 1.27 10.61
CA SER A 721 -10.44 0.17 11.19
C SER A 721 -9.99 0.50 12.61
N PHE A 722 -9.41 1.68 12.83
CA PHE A 722 -8.97 2.15 14.14
C PHE A 722 -10.13 2.30 15.14
N LYS A 723 -11.25 2.91 14.74
CA LYS A 723 -12.41 3.12 15.60
C LYS A 723 -13.07 1.79 15.97
N MET A 724 -13.20 0.85 15.05
CA MET A 724 -13.74 -0.49 15.34
C MET A 724 -12.92 -1.24 16.39
N GLU A 725 -11.61 -0.99 16.48
CA GLU A 725 -10.74 -1.64 17.47
C GLU A 725 -10.71 -0.92 18.81
N THR A 726 -10.91 0.39 18.82
CA THR A 726 -10.77 1.22 20.02
C THR A 726 -12.10 1.61 20.66
N GLN A 727 -13.21 1.45 19.94
CA GLN A 727 -14.54 1.89 20.36
C GLN A 727 -15.54 0.72 20.22
N PRO A 728 -15.87 0.00 21.32
CA PRO A 728 -16.73 -1.18 21.28
C PRO A 728 -18.12 -0.97 20.68
N GLU A 729 -18.70 0.22 20.83
CA GLU A 729 -20.05 0.54 20.32
C GLU A 729 -20.04 1.25 18.95
N PHE A 730 -18.89 1.32 18.29
CA PHE A 730 -18.77 2.01 17.01
C PHE A 730 -19.48 1.27 15.89
N ASN A 731 -20.47 1.91 15.28
CA ASN A 731 -21.12 1.40 14.07
C ASN A 731 -20.44 1.97 12.81
N PRO A 732 -19.61 1.18 12.12
CA PRO A 732 -18.80 1.69 11.01
C PRO A 732 -19.63 2.02 9.76
N GLN A 733 -20.73 1.30 9.51
CA GLN A 733 -21.61 1.55 8.36
C GLN A 733 -22.33 2.88 8.52
N ARG A 734 -22.98 3.09 9.67
CA ARG A 734 -23.68 4.35 9.97
C ARG A 734 -22.74 5.55 9.96
N TRP A 735 -21.51 5.37 10.44
CA TRP A 735 -20.49 6.42 10.40
C TRP A 735 -20.10 6.78 8.97
N ALA A 736 -19.83 5.79 8.12
CA ALA A 736 -19.51 5.98 6.71
C ALA A 736 -20.68 6.62 5.93
N ASP A 737 -21.91 6.19 6.19
CA ASP A 737 -23.13 6.75 5.59
C ASP A 737 -23.30 8.22 5.95
N LYS A 738 -23.16 8.54 7.24
CA LYS A 738 -23.24 9.93 7.72
C LYS A 738 -22.14 10.79 7.11
N ALA A 739 -20.91 10.28 7.01
CA ALA A 739 -19.80 10.98 6.37
C ALA A 739 -20.09 11.30 4.90
N LEU A 740 -20.61 10.31 4.15
CA LEU A 740 -21.00 10.49 2.77
C LEU A 740 -22.14 11.49 2.61
N VAL A 741 -23.19 11.39 3.42
CA VAL A 741 -24.34 12.30 3.39
C VAL A 741 -23.90 13.73 3.66
N ASN A 742 -23.08 13.94 4.69
CA ASN A 742 -22.55 15.27 5.04
C ASN A 742 -21.74 15.87 3.88
N LEU A 743 -20.90 15.06 3.23
CA LEU A 743 -20.12 15.49 2.08
C LEU A 743 -21.02 15.81 0.87
N CYS A 744 -21.98 14.95 0.54
CA CYS A 744 -22.94 15.16 -0.56
C CYS A 744 -23.80 16.40 -0.33
N SER A 745 -24.30 16.62 0.88
CA SER A 745 -25.02 17.84 1.30
C SER A 745 -24.21 19.09 1.06
N ARG A 746 -22.93 18.99 1.38
CA ARG A 746 -22.03 20.12 1.42
C ARG A 746 -21.38 20.44 0.08
N PHE A 747 -21.24 19.49 -0.84
CA PHE A 747 -20.57 19.72 -2.12
C PHE A 747 -21.48 19.46 -3.33
N GLY A 748 -22.54 18.69 -3.18
CA GLY A 748 -23.51 18.43 -4.24
C GLY A 748 -24.42 19.62 -4.56
N GLU A 749 -24.84 19.70 -5.82
CA GLU A 749 -25.82 20.65 -6.33
C GLU A 749 -27.15 19.94 -6.46
N TYR A 750 -28.23 20.46 -5.85
CA TYR A 750 -29.55 19.81 -5.90
C TYR A 750 -30.68 20.80 -5.60
N GLN A 751 -31.88 20.46 -6.06
CA GLN A 751 -33.12 21.12 -5.70
C GLN A 751 -33.80 20.34 -4.56
N LYS A 752 -34.13 21.02 -3.47
CA LYS A 752 -34.84 20.38 -2.33
C LYS A 752 -36.16 19.76 -2.79
N GLY A 753 -36.39 18.51 -2.39
CA GLY A 753 -37.57 17.74 -2.77
C GLY A 753 -37.53 17.14 -4.18
N ASN A 754 -36.46 17.33 -4.95
CA ASN A 754 -36.28 16.73 -6.28
C ASN A 754 -34.99 15.89 -6.34
N ALA A 755 -35.17 14.59 -6.22
CA ALA A 755 -34.12 13.58 -6.24
C ALA A 755 -33.28 13.58 -7.51
N SER A 756 -33.92 13.57 -8.67
CA SER A 756 -33.23 13.45 -9.96
C SER A 756 -32.37 14.67 -10.30
N SER A 757 -32.44 15.74 -9.51
CA SER A 757 -31.67 16.98 -9.71
C SER A 757 -30.26 16.98 -9.11
N PHE A 758 -29.94 16.04 -8.22
CA PHE A 758 -28.67 16.10 -7.50
C PHE A 758 -27.48 15.78 -8.41
N ASN A 759 -26.38 16.50 -8.28
CA ASN A 759 -25.17 16.26 -9.04
C ASN A 759 -23.94 16.52 -8.17
N LEU A 760 -22.88 15.75 -8.39
CA LEU A 760 -21.59 15.95 -7.74
C LEU A 760 -20.56 16.44 -8.77
N PRO A 761 -19.70 17.41 -8.39
CA PRO A 761 -18.54 17.77 -9.20
C PRO A 761 -17.67 16.54 -9.49
N SER A 762 -17.01 16.53 -10.65
CA SER A 762 -16.19 15.40 -11.13
C SER A 762 -15.10 14.94 -10.13
N GLN A 763 -14.60 15.86 -9.30
CA GLN A 763 -13.59 15.58 -8.28
C GLN A 763 -14.12 14.71 -7.13
N LEU A 764 -15.45 14.69 -6.91
CA LEU A 764 -16.10 13.90 -5.86
C LEU A 764 -17.01 12.79 -6.40
N SER A 765 -17.18 12.68 -7.72
CA SER A 765 -18.23 11.83 -8.31
C SER A 765 -18.03 10.33 -8.06
N ASN A 766 -16.79 9.87 -7.82
CA ASN A 766 -16.51 8.44 -7.54
C ASN A 766 -16.49 8.15 -6.04
N PHE A 767 -16.40 9.18 -5.19
CA PHE A 767 -16.36 9.02 -3.74
C PHE A 767 -17.54 8.20 -3.18
N PRO A 768 -18.81 8.40 -3.61
CA PRO A 768 -19.93 7.56 -3.19
C PRO A 768 -19.74 6.07 -3.53
N GLN A 769 -19.13 5.76 -4.67
CA GLN A 769 -18.83 4.39 -5.08
C GLN A 769 -17.77 3.76 -4.17
N PHE A 770 -16.71 4.50 -3.84
CA PHE A 770 -15.71 4.02 -2.87
C PHE A 770 -16.33 3.73 -1.49
N VAL A 771 -17.20 4.61 -0.99
CA VAL A 771 -17.89 4.39 0.30
C VAL A 771 -18.77 3.15 0.23
N PHE A 772 -19.48 2.94 -0.89
CA PHE A 772 -20.29 1.76 -1.09
C PHE A 772 -19.48 0.46 -1.01
N HIS A 773 -18.33 0.38 -1.69
CA HIS A 773 -17.46 -0.79 -1.62
C HIS A 773 -16.78 -0.93 -0.25
N LEU A 774 -16.40 0.18 0.40
CA LEU A 774 -15.82 0.18 1.74
C LEU A 774 -16.77 -0.45 2.76
N ARG A 775 -18.05 -0.05 2.79
CA ARG A 775 -19.05 -0.53 3.75
C ARG A 775 -19.29 -2.04 3.70
N ARG A 776 -19.04 -2.67 2.55
CA ARG A 776 -19.19 -4.11 2.32
C ARG A 776 -17.85 -4.86 2.26
N SER A 777 -16.74 -4.15 2.39
CA SER A 777 -15.42 -4.74 2.42
C SER A 777 -15.20 -5.55 3.70
N GLN A 778 -14.25 -6.47 3.65
CA GLN A 778 -13.81 -7.26 4.80
C GLN A 778 -13.15 -6.42 5.92
N PHE A 779 -12.88 -5.14 5.68
CA PHE A 779 -12.41 -4.22 6.72
C PHE A 779 -13.53 -3.80 7.68
N VAL A 780 -14.77 -3.74 7.17
CA VAL A 780 -15.97 -3.28 7.88
C VAL A 780 -16.88 -4.45 8.24
N GLN A 781 -17.20 -5.31 7.27
CA GLN A 781 -18.03 -6.49 7.48
C GLN A 781 -17.15 -7.70 7.81
N VAL A 782 -16.96 -7.93 9.11
CA VAL A 782 -16.11 -9.03 9.61
C VAL A 782 -16.84 -10.39 9.60
N PHE A 783 -18.13 -10.43 9.26
CA PHE A 783 -18.86 -11.69 9.06
C PHE A 783 -18.19 -12.52 7.95
N ASN A 784 -18.14 -13.85 8.12
CA ASN A 784 -17.35 -14.78 7.29
C ASN A 784 -15.83 -14.59 7.29
N ASN A 785 -15.28 -13.74 8.17
CA ASN A 785 -13.85 -13.67 8.43
C ASN A 785 -13.58 -14.11 9.87
N SER A 786 -12.44 -14.75 10.07
CA SER A 786 -11.89 -15.01 11.40
C SER A 786 -11.22 -13.74 11.98
N PRO A 787 -11.06 -13.65 13.32
CA PRO A 787 -10.24 -12.61 13.94
C PRO A 787 -8.84 -12.45 13.34
N ASP A 788 -8.17 -13.56 13.01
CA ASP A 788 -6.84 -13.54 12.40
C ASP A 788 -6.83 -12.95 10.99
N GLU A 789 -7.81 -13.32 10.15
CA GLU A 789 -7.94 -12.76 8.80
C GLU A 789 -8.25 -11.25 8.85
N THR A 790 -9.15 -10.83 9.74
CA THR A 790 -9.47 -9.41 9.93
C THR A 790 -8.24 -8.62 10.39
N ALA A 791 -7.47 -9.14 11.35
CA ALA A 791 -6.24 -8.52 11.80
C ALA A 791 -5.19 -8.44 10.68
N TYR A 792 -5.03 -9.52 9.90
CA TYR A 792 -4.16 -9.55 8.72
C TYR A 792 -4.53 -8.48 7.69
N PHE A 793 -5.79 -8.44 7.24
CA PHE A 793 -6.22 -7.48 6.24
C PHE A 793 -6.00 -6.03 6.70
N ARG A 794 -6.33 -5.72 7.95
CA ARG A 794 -6.17 -4.38 8.52
C ARG A 794 -4.71 -3.96 8.68
N MET A 795 -3.83 -4.86 9.09
CA MET A 795 -2.38 -4.56 9.13
C MET A 795 -1.83 -4.20 7.74
N ILE A 796 -2.26 -4.92 6.70
CA ILE A 796 -1.84 -4.62 5.33
C ILE A 796 -2.43 -3.29 4.85
N LEU A 797 -3.72 -3.02 5.10
CA LEU A 797 -4.36 -1.72 4.81
C LEU A 797 -3.62 -0.54 5.49
N ASN A 798 -3.17 -0.74 6.72
CA ASN A 798 -2.45 0.28 7.50
C ASN A 798 -1.00 0.51 7.04
N ARG A 799 -0.47 -0.35 6.16
CA ARG A 799 0.90 -0.29 5.65
C ARG A 799 0.99 0.10 4.17
N GLU A 800 -0.05 -0.08 3.39
CA GLU A 800 -0.02 0.13 1.93
C GLU A 800 -0.34 1.56 1.48
N ASN A 801 0.17 1.94 0.31
CA ASN A 801 -0.07 3.26 -0.29
C ASN A 801 -1.52 3.45 -0.77
N VAL A 802 -1.85 4.63 -1.31
CA VAL A 802 -3.22 4.95 -1.75
C VAL A 802 -3.68 4.01 -2.86
N SER A 803 -2.87 3.83 -3.91
CA SER A 803 -3.24 3.00 -5.07
C SER A 803 -3.58 1.57 -4.68
N ASN A 804 -2.72 0.92 -3.88
CA ASN A 804 -2.95 -0.44 -3.42
C ASN A 804 -4.15 -0.54 -2.47
N SER A 805 -4.32 0.44 -1.57
CA SER A 805 -5.45 0.49 -0.65
C SER A 805 -6.79 0.69 -1.36
N VAL A 806 -6.83 1.48 -2.43
CA VAL A 806 -8.04 1.63 -3.26
C VAL A 806 -8.45 0.29 -3.88
N VAL A 807 -7.50 -0.49 -4.41
CA VAL A 807 -7.78 -1.83 -4.96
C VAL A 807 -8.33 -2.78 -3.89
N MET A 808 -7.89 -2.66 -2.64
CA MET A 808 -8.46 -3.44 -1.53
C MET A 808 -9.91 -3.04 -1.21
N ILE A 809 -10.23 -1.75 -1.31
CA ILE A 809 -11.56 -1.20 -1.02
C ILE A 809 -12.51 -1.54 -2.16
N GLN A 810 -12.14 -1.21 -3.39
CA GLN A 810 -12.88 -1.42 -4.61
C GLN A 810 -12.03 -2.26 -5.58
N PRO A 811 -12.24 -3.58 -5.60
CA PRO A 811 -11.61 -4.45 -6.59
C PRO A 811 -11.91 -4.01 -8.03
N TRP A 812 -11.02 -4.33 -8.95
CA TRP A 812 -11.17 -4.02 -10.35
C TRP A 812 -11.23 -5.29 -11.20
N LEU A 813 -11.95 -5.18 -12.32
CA LEU A 813 -12.27 -6.30 -13.20
C LEU A 813 -11.81 -5.94 -14.61
N VAL A 814 -11.02 -6.82 -15.21
CA VAL A 814 -10.48 -6.64 -16.57
C VAL A 814 -11.03 -7.75 -17.48
N SER A 815 -11.56 -7.37 -18.64
CA SER A 815 -12.06 -8.25 -19.68
C SER A 815 -10.99 -8.57 -20.70
N PHE A 816 -10.90 -9.84 -21.09
CA PHE A 816 -10.05 -10.33 -22.17
C PHE A 816 -10.93 -11.03 -23.21
N THR A 817 -10.88 -10.54 -24.45
CA THR A 817 -11.62 -11.12 -25.59
C THR A 817 -10.71 -11.30 -26.80
N PHE A 818 -11.21 -11.98 -27.84
CA PHE A 818 -10.46 -12.10 -29.09
C PHE A 818 -10.32 -10.74 -29.78
N ASN A 819 -9.11 -10.47 -30.30
CA ASN A 819 -8.82 -9.30 -31.14
C ASN A 819 -9.05 -7.93 -30.47
N SER A 820 -9.15 -7.89 -29.13
CA SER A 820 -9.20 -6.66 -28.34
C SER A 820 -8.04 -6.61 -27.35
N GLN A 821 -7.63 -5.42 -26.96
CA GLN A 821 -6.78 -5.27 -25.79
C GLN A 821 -7.56 -5.55 -24.50
N PRO A 822 -6.88 -5.89 -23.39
CA PRO A 822 -7.53 -5.99 -22.08
C PRO A 822 -8.19 -4.67 -21.69
N GLU A 823 -9.47 -4.72 -21.31
CA GLU A 823 -10.25 -3.52 -20.98
C GLU A 823 -10.80 -3.58 -19.54
N PRO A 824 -10.71 -2.50 -18.75
CA PRO A 824 -11.42 -2.39 -17.48
C PRO A 824 -12.93 -2.40 -17.70
N ILE A 825 -13.66 -3.18 -16.89
CA ILE A 825 -15.13 -3.28 -16.96
C ILE A 825 -15.75 -3.08 -15.58
N PRO A 826 -17.06 -2.75 -15.49
CA PRO A 826 -17.74 -2.59 -14.21
C PRO A 826 -17.66 -3.85 -13.35
N LEU A 827 -17.49 -3.65 -12.03
CA LEU A 827 -17.51 -4.72 -11.03
C LEU A 827 -18.96 -5.19 -10.77
N ASP A 828 -19.58 -5.78 -11.78
CA ASP A 828 -21.01 -6.08 -11.83
C ASP A 828 -21.29 -7.46 -12.43
N VAL A 829 -22.37 -8.11 -12.01
CA VAL A 829 -22.80 -9.41 -12.56
C VAL A 829 -23.06 -9.33 -14.07
N ALA A 830 -23.52 -8.18 -14.58
CA ALA A 830 -23.72 -7.95 -16.01
C ALA A 830 -22.42 -8.07 -16.85
N SER A 831 -21.26 -7.97 -16.21
CA SER A 831 -19.94 -8.11 -16.84
C SER A 831 -19.57 -9.57 -17.15
N ILE A 832 -20.29 -10.55 -16.59
CA ILE A 832 -20.05 -11.97 -16.87
C ILE A 832 -20.64 -12.34 -18.24
N ALA A 833 -19.78 -12.83 -19.14
CA ALA A 833 -20.21 -13.43 -20.40
C ALA A 833 -19.50 -14.76 -20.67
N ALA A 834 -20.12 -15.61 -21.50
CA ALA A 834 -19.61 -16.94 -21.78
C ALA A 834 -18.34 -16.96 -22.65
N ASP A 835 -18.12 -15.91 -23.45
CA ASP A 835 -17.13 -15.80 -24.51
C ASP A 835 -15.91 -14.94 -24.15
N ARG A 836 -15.78 -14.51 -22.89
CA ARG A 836 -14.65 -13.70 -22.40
C ARG A 836 -13.97 -14.35 -21.19
N ILE A 837 -12.73 -13.94 -20.93
CA ILE A 837 -12.03 -14.23 -19.67
C ILE A 837 -12.02 -12.95 -18.84
N LEU A 838 -12.22 -13.08 -17.54
CA LEU A 838 -12.15 -11.96 -16.60
C LEU A 838 -10.95 -12.15 -15.67
N LEU A 839 -10.22 -11.08 -15.39
CA LEU A 839 -9.26 -11.00 -14.28
C LEU A 839 -9.83 -10.04 -13.23
N LEU A 840 -10.20 -10.58 -12.07
CA LEU A 840 -10.47 -9.78 -10.89
C LEU A 840 -9.17 -9.61 -10.11
N ASP A 841 -8.84 -8.38 -9.76
CA ASP A 841 -7.83 -8.10 -8.75
C ASP A 841 -8.48 -7.44 -7.52
N ALA A 842 -8.50 -8.20 -6.42
CA ALA A 842 -9.05 -7.79 -5.13
C ALA A 842 -7.93 -7.61 -4.08
N TYR A 843 -6.74 -7.19 -4.52
CA TYR A 843 -5.51 -7.05 -3.76
C TYR A 843 -4.95 -8.35 -3.18
N PHE A 844 -5.67 -8.99 -2.26
CA PHE A 844 -5.26 -10.23 -1.58
C PHE A 844 -5.48 -11.47 -2.44
N THR A 845 -6.35 -11.39 -3.44
CA THR A 845 -6.70 -12.49 -4.33
C THR A 845 -6.85 -11.99 -5.76
N LEU A 846 -6.21 -12.69 -6.69
CA LEU A 846 -6.41 -12.55 -8.13
C LEU A 846 -7.29 -13.70 -8.61
N VAL A 847 -8.31 -13.42 -9.42
CA VAL A 847 -9.20 -14.45 -9.97
C VAL A 847 -9.21 -14.39 -11.48
N ILE A 848 -8.65 -15.41 -12.14
CA ILE A 848 -8.82 -15.63 -13.57
C ILE A 848 -10.07 -16.50 -13.78
N PHE A 849 -11.14 -15.88 -14.26
CA PHE A 849 -12.44 -16.50 -14.48
C PHE A 849 -12.69 -16.73 -15.96
N HIS A 850 -12.89 -17.98 -16.36
CA HIS A 850 -13.18 -18.35 -17.74
C HIS A 850 -14.69 -18.44 -17.97
N GLY A 851 -15.23 -17.65 -18.91
CA GLY A 851 -16.60 -17.80 -19.38
C GLY A 851 -16.89 -19.21 -19.90
N ALA A 852 -18.15 -19.63 -19.85
CA ALA A 852 -18.55 -21.01 -20.14
C ALA A 852 -18.06 -21.52 -21.50
N THR A 853 -18.12 -20.71 -22.57
CA THR A 853 -17.65 -21.08 -23.91
C THR A 853 -16.13 -21.22 -23.94
N ILE A 854 -15.39 -20.27 -23.36
CA ILE A 854 -13.92 -20.36 -23.27
C ILE A 854 -13.48 -21.60 -22.48
N ALA A 855 -14.15 -21.87 -21.36
CA ALA A 855 -13.88 -23.05 -20.55
C ALA A 855 -14.15 -24.35 -21.32
N GLN A 856 -15.21 -24.41 -22.13
CA GLN A 856 -15.50 -25.54 -23.01
C GLN A 856 -14.39 -25.74 -24.06
N TRP A 857 -13.95 -24.68 -24.75
CA TRP A 857 -12.86 -24.78 -25.74
C TRP A 857 -11.52 -25.18 -25.11
N ARG A 858 -11.20 -24.67 -23.92
CA ARG A 858 -10.02 -25.10 -23.16
C ARG A 858 -10.09 -26.59 -22.83
N LYS A 859 -11.22 -27.08 -22.31
CA LYS A 859 -11.43 -28.49 -21.96
C LYS A 859 -11.45 -29.42 -23.18
N ALA A 860 -11.93 -28.95 -24.33
CA ALA A 860 -11.88 -29.67 -25.60
C ALA A 860 -10.48 -29.76 -26.21
N GLY A 861 -9.48 -29.08 -25.63
CA GLY A 861 -8.09 -29.15 -26.07
C GLY A 861 -7.79 -28.35 -27.34
N TYR A 862 -8.65 -27.39 -27.72
CA TYR A 862 -8.45 -26.59 -28.94
C TYR A 862 -7.15 -25.79 -28.93
N HIS A 863 -6.73 -25.30 -27.77
CA HIS A 863 -5.46 -24.62 -27.55
C HIS A 863 -4.20 -25.48 -27.81
N HIS A 864 -4.32 -26.80 -27.97
CA HIS A 864 -3.21 -27.66 -28.41
C HIS A 864 -3.13 -27.81 -29.94
N GLN A 865 -4.12 -27.33 -30.68
CA GLN A 865 -4.18 -27.43 -32.13
C GLN A 865 -3.49 -26.21 -32.78
N PRO A 866 -2.65 -26.41 -33.81
CA PRO A 866 -1.89 -25.33 -34.43
C PRO A 866 -2.77 -24.27 -35.12
N GLU A 867 -4.02 -24.62 -35.46
CA GLU A 867 -4.99 -23.73 -36.10
C GLU A 867 -5.62 -22.73 -35.11
N HIS A 868 -5.48 -22.94 -33.80
CA HIS A 868 -6.13 -22.16 -32.75
C HIS A 868 -5.15 -21.34 -31.89
N GLN A 869 -4.11 -20.78 -32.51
CA GLN A 869 -3.11 -19.94 -31.82
C GLN A 869 -3.73 -18.73 -31.10
N ALA A 870 -4.80 -18.14 -31.64
CA ALA A 870 -5.49 -17.03 -31.00
C ALA A 870 -6.08 -17.40 -29.62
N LEU A 871 -6.56 -18.64 -29.45
CA LEU A 871 -7.06 -19.14 -28.17
C LEU A 871 -5.92 -19.33 -27.15
N VAL A 872 -4.73 -19.75 -27.60
CA VAL A 872 -3.53 -19.84 -26.75
C VAL A 872 -3.17 -18.46 -26.21
N HIS A 873 -3.13 -17.45 -27.08
CA HIS A 873 -2.86 -16.07 -26.69
C HIS A 873 -3.90 -15.55 -25.70
N LEU A 874 -5.19 -15.79 -25.96
CA LEU A 874 -6.27 -15.37 -25.07
C LEU A 874 -6.17 -16.00 -23.67
N LEU A 875 -5.81 -17.28 -23.58
CA LEU A 875 -5.64 -17.98 -22.29
C LEU A 875 -4.38 -17.53 -21.53
N GLN A 876 -3.33 -17.11 -22.24
CA GLN A 876 -2.06 -16.68 -21.65
C GLN A 876 -2.09 -15.22 -21.19
N SER A 877 -2.74 -14.33 -21.94
CA SER A 877 -2.83 -12.88 -21.64
C SER A 877 -3.21 -12.54 -20.18
N PRO A 878 -4.27 -13.12 -19.57
CA PRO A 878 -4.62 -12.83 -18.18
C PRO A 878 -3.60 -13.39 -17.17
N ARG A 879 -2.82 -14.42 -17.53
CA ARG A 879 -1.74 -14.94 -16.69
C ARG A 879 -0.55 -14.00 -16.67
N ASP A 880 -0.11 -13.57 -17.85
CA ASP A 880 0.96 -12.58 -17.99
C ASP A 880 0.60 -11.29 -17.23
N TYR A 881 -0.66 -10.85 -17.34
CA TYR A 881 -1.18 -9.71 -16.59
C TYR A 881 -1.22 -9.97 -15.08
N SER A 882 -1.59 -11.16 -14.63
CA SER A 882 -1.55 -11.49 -13.20
C SER A 882 -0.13 -11.55 -12.65
N ASP A 883 0.84 -11.99 -13.46
CA ASP A 883 2.25 -12.10 -13.07
C ASP A 883 2.88 -10.72 -12.84
N THR A 884 2.51 -9.69 -13.62
CA THR A 884 2.98 -8.31 -13.36
C THR A 884 2.49 -7.83 -11.99
N ILE A 885 1.22 -8.04 -11.67
CA ILE A 885 0.64 -7.69 -10.35
C ILE A 885 1.34 -8.46 -9.23
N ILE A 886 1.53 -9.77 -9.41
CA ILE A 886 2.20 -10.65 -8.45
C ILE A 886 3.64 -10.20 -8.20
N ASN A 887 4.35 -9.69 -9.20
CA ASN A 887 5.75 -9.28 -9.07
C ASN A 887 5.95 -8.00 -8.26
N GLU A 888 4.95 -7.12 -8.24
CA GLU A 888 5.05 -5.81 -7.62
C GLU A 888 4.40 -5.73 -6.22
N ARG A 889 3.60 -6.74 -5.83
CA ARG A 889 2.85 -6.73 -4.57
C ARG A 889 3.55 -7.51 -3.46
N PHE A 890 3.42 -7.02 -2.23
CA PHE A 890 3.78 -7.76 -1.03
C PHE A 890 2.67 -7.63 0.02
N PRO A 891 2.24 -8.72 0.66
CA PRO A 891 2.57 -10.12 0.35
C PRO A 891 2.02 -10.56 -1.01
N ILE A 892 2.48 -11.71 -1.49
CA ILE A 892 2.02 -12.32 -2.74
C ILE A 892 0.51 -12.62 -2.65
N PRO A 893 -0.31 -12.18 -3.63
CA PRO A 893 -1.73 -12.49 -3.64
C PRO A 893 -1.99 -13.96 -3.98
N ARG A 894 -3.11 -14.50 -3.49
CA ARG A 894 -3.60 -15.82 -3.90
C ARG A 894 -4.10 -15.76 -5.34
N LEU A 895 -3.54 -16.56 -6.24
CA LEU A 895 -4.07 -16.73 -7.59
C LEU A 895 -5.11 -17.85 -7.61
N VAL A 896 -6.34 -17.53 -8.01
CA VAL A 896 -7.45 -18.47 -8.21
C VAL A 896 -7.77 -18.53 -9.69
N ILE A 897 -7.77 -19.72 -10.26
CA ILE A 897 -8.19 -19.95 -11.64
C ILE A 897 -9.46 -20.79 -11.62
N CYS A 898 -10.54 -20.27 -12.21
CA CYS A 898 -11.84 -20.93 -12.18
C CYS A 898 -12.60 -20.77 -13.50
N ASP A 899 -13.64 -21.60 -13.64
CA ASP A 899 -14.58 -21.57 -14.75
C ASP A 899 -15.95 -21.10 -14.26
N GLN A 900 -16.75 -20.54 -15.16
CA GLN A 900 -18.17 -20.27 -14.91
C GLN A 900 -18.87 -21.55 -14.41
N TYR A 901 -19.67 -21.40 -13.34
CA TYR A 901 -20.32 -22.48 -12.59
C TYR A 901 -19.40 -23.39 -11.76
N GLY A 902 -18.09 -23.15 -11.71
CA GLY A 902 -17.17 -23.81 -10.78
C GLY A 902 -17.31 -23.29 -9.35
N SER A 903 -17.02 -24.11 -8.34
CA SER A 903 -17.12 -23.71 -6.92
C SER A 903 -16.25 -22.50 -6.58
N GLN A 904 -15.06 -22.41 -7.18
CA GLN A 904 -14.11 -21.31 -6.99
C GLN A 904 -14.56 -20.00 -7.66
N ALA A 905 -15.59 -20.01 -8.52
CA ALA A 905 -16.18 -18.79 -9.07
C ALA A 905 -16.79 -17.88 -7.98
N ARG A 906 -17.10 -18.42 -6.80
CA ARG A 906 -17.58 -17.65 -5.65
C ARG A 906 -16.65 -16.50 -5.24
N PHE A 907 -15.33 -16.63 -5.48
CA PHE A 907 -14.36 -15.57 -5.20
C PHE A 907 -14.58 -14.34 -6.08
N LEU A 908 -15.05 -14.52 -7.32
CA LEU A 908 -15.50 -13.43 -8.18
C LEU A 908 -16.88 -12.94 -7.76
N LEU A 909 -17.86 -13.85 -7.66
CA LEU A 909 -19.27 -13.51 -7.43
C LEU A 909 -19.49 -12.72 -6.13
N ALA A 910 -18.74 -13.03 -5.07
CA ALA A 910 -18.83 -12.33 -3.79
C ALA A 910 -18.37 -10.85 -3.86
N LYS A 911 -17.69 -10.44 -4.94
CA LYS A 911 -17.21 -9.07 -5.14
C LYS A 911 -18.04 -8.28 -6.15
N LEU A 912 -18.92 -8.92 -6.92
CA LEU A 912 -19.72 -8.27 -7.96
C LEU A 912 -20.99 -7.61 -7.40
N ASN A 913 -21.44 -6.54 -8.06
CA ASN A 913 -22.73 -5.92 -7.79
C ASN A 913 -23.90 -6.77 -8.35
N PRO A 914 -24.94 -7.07 -7.54
CA PRO A 914 -26.11 -7.82 -7.98
C PRO A 914 -27.10 -6.90 -8.70
N SER A 915 -26.93 -6.69 -10.01
CA SER A 915 -27.77 -5.80 -10.83
C SER A 915 -28.94 -6.48 -11.54
N SER A 916 -28.98 -7.82 -11.59
CA SER A 916 -30.02 -8.57 -12.32
C SER A 916 -31.28 -8.78 -11.47
N ASP A 917 -32.42 -8.21 -11.89
CA ASP A 917 -33.74 -8.51 -11.34
C ASP A 917 -34.03 -10.01 -11.46
N GLY A 918 -34.05 -10.72 -10.33
CA GLY A 918 -34.31 -12.16 -10.25
C GLY A 918 -35.73 -12.61 -10.67
N ASN A 919 -36.46 -11.82 -11.47
CA ASN A 919 -37.85 -12.07 -11.88
C ASN A 919 -38.07 -12.11 -13.41
N GLY A 920 -37.04 -11.98 -14.24
CA GLY A 920 -37.15 -12.16 -15.69
C GLY A 920 -37.09 -13.64 -16.12
N PRO A 921 -37.86 -14.09 -17.14
CA PRO A 921 -37.83 -15.47 -17.60
C PRO A 921 -36.45 -15.79 -18.21
N PHE A 922 -35.73 -16.73 -17.58
CA PHE A 922 -34.52 -17.41 -18.06
C PHE A 922 -33.83 -16.76 -19.28
N SER A 923 -33.03 -15.72 -19.04
CA SER A 923 -31.85 -15.45 -19.87
C SER A 923 -30.65 -16.06 -19.13
N GLY A 924 -29.76 -16.74 -19.84
CA GLY A 924 -28.70 -17.61 -19.28
C GLY A 924 -27.57 -16.91 -18.49
N GLY A 925 -27.88 -15.91 -17.68
CA GLY A 925 -26.94 -15.21 -16.79
C GLY A 925 -26.66 -15.97 -15.49
N SER A 926 -25.47 -15.75 -14.94
CA SER A 926 -25.09 -16.27 -13.62
C SER A 926 -25.76 -15.43 -12.52
N ASN A 927 -26.84 -15.93 -11.93
CA ASN A 927 -27.49 -15.25 -10.80
C ASN A 927 -26.66 -15.38 -9.51
N VAL A 928 -26.46 -14.28 -8.79
CA VAL A 928 -25.89 -14.25 -7.45
C VAL A 928 -27.02 -14.45 -6.43
N PHE A 929 -26.97 -15.54 -5.66
CA PHE A 929 -27.94 -15.81 -4.59
C PHE A 929 -27.42 -15.23 -3.27
N THR A 930 -27.97 -14.10 -2.83
CA THR A 930 -27.71 -13.51 -1.51
C THR A 930 -29.04 -13.10 -0.87
N ASP A 931 -29.28 -13.55 0.37
CA ASP A 931 -30.39 -13.13 1.25
C ASP A 931 -30.16 -11.74 1.87
N ASP A 932 -29.37 -10.90 1.22
CA ASP A 932 -29.35 -9.47 1.52
C ASP A 932 -30.73 -8.92 1.10
N GLU A 933 -31.76 -9.08 1.94
CA GLU A 933 -33.06 -8.41 1.76
C GLU A 933 -32.88 -6.89 1.72
N LEU A 934 -31.80 -6.38 2.34
CA LEU A 934 -31.36 -5.01 2.16
C LEU A 934 -30.99 -4.71 0.70
N ASN A 935 -30.51 -5.66 -0.11
CA ASN A 935 -30.25 -5.53 -1.56
C ASN A 935 -31.46 -5.79 -2.46
N ARG A 936 -32.68 -6.06 -1.98
CA ARG A 936 -33.89 -5.94 -2.84
C ARG A 936 -34.46 -4.53 -2.78
N THR A 937 -34.44 -3.94 -1.59
CA THR A 937 -34.62 -2.51 -1.42
C THR A 937 -33.43 -1.81 -2.07
N VAL A 938 -32.20 -2.06 -1.62
CA VAL A 938 -30.96 -1.49 -2.20
C VAL A 938 -30.69 -1.91 -3.64
N GLY A 939 -31.23 -3.02 -4.16
CA GLY A 939 -31.09 -3.48 -5.55
C GLY A 939 -32.03 -2.77 -6.52
N GLY A 940 -33.27 -2.54 -6.11
CA GLY A 940 -34.13 -1.53 -6.74
C GLY A 940 -33.52 -0.13 -6.63
N TYR A 941 -32.76 0.13 -5.56
CA TYR A 941 -31.95 1.34 -5.42
C TYR A 941 -30.59 1.23 -6.12
N CYS A 942 -30.16 0.08 -6.68
CA CYS A 942 -28.84 -0.12 -7.28
C CYS A 942 -28.86 0.24 -8.76
N HIS A 943 -29.98 -0.04 -9.44
CA HIS A 943 -30.26 0.65 -10.70
C HIS A 943 -30.31 2.18 -10.48
N ALA A 944 -30.72 2.63 -9.27
CA ALA A 944 -30.70 4.02 -8.81
C ALA A 944 -29.39 4.48 -8.11
N TYR A 945 -28.36 3.64 -7.92
CA TYR A 945 -27.05 4.05 -7.40
C TYR A 945 -26.09 4.43 -8.54
N SER A 946 -26.36 3.94 -9.77
CA SER A 946 -25.72 4.49 -10.98
C SER A 946 -26.21 5.92 -11.29
N ASN A 947 -27.41 6.27 -10.83
CA ASN A 947 -27.92 7.64 -10.80
C ASN A 947 -27.70 8.25 -9.41
N CYS A 948 -26.46 8.67 -9.14
CA CYS A 948 -26.01 9.32 -7.90
C CYS A 948 -26.89 10.52 -7.44
N CYS A 949 -27.78 11.00 -8.32
CA CYS A 949 -28.76 12.04 -8.10
C CYS A 949 -29.84 11.65 -7.05
N GLU A 950 -30.53 10.52 -7.21
CA GLU A 950 -31.82 10.36 -6.53
C GLU A 950 -31.73 10.04 -5.03
N ASN A 951 -30.68 9.35 -4.59
CA ASN A 951 -30.55 8.90 -3.20
C ASN A 951 -30.10 9.98 -2.22
N ALA A 952 -29.39 11.02 -2.67
CA ALA A 952 -29.10 12.16 -1.81
C ALA A 952 -30.41 12.82 -1.35
N ALA A 953 -31.38 13.00 -2.26
CA ALA A 953 -32.67 13.61 -1.91
C ALA A 953 -33.62 12.72 -1.09
N PHE A 954 -33.50 11.39 -1.17
CA PHE A 954 -34.28 10.50 -0.31
C PHE A 954 -33.81 10.60 1.15
N ILE A 955 -32.49 10.67 1.37
CA ILE A 955 -31.90 10.94 2.69
C ILE A 955 -32.25 12.36 3.18
N PHE A 956 -32.27 13.37 2.29
CA PHE A 956 -32.75 14.72 2.64
C PHE A 956 -34.26 14.80 2.91
N GLY A 957 -35.06 13.88 2.36
CA GLY A 957 -36.50 13.80 2.59
C GLY A 957 -36.85 13.36 4.01
N GLU A 958 -36.16 12.35 4.53
CA GLU A 958 -36.40 11.83 5.89
C GLU A 958 -35.92 12.80 6.99
N GLU A 959 -34.80 13.51 6.80
CA GLU A 959 -34.35 14.52 7.78
C GLU A 959 -35.27 15.75 7.82
N MET A 960 -35.91 16.13 6.70
CA MET A 960 -36.83 17.28 6.67
C MET A 960 -38.20 17.01 7.32
N ASP A 961 -38.66 15.77 7.40
CA ASP A 961 -39.88 15.43 8.17
C ASP A 961 -39.61 15.41 9.68
N SER A 962 -38.35 15.28 10.11
CA SER A 962 -37.96 15.36 11.53
C SER A 962 -37.86 16.79 12.08
N GLN A 963 -37.97 17.83 11.23
CA GLN A 963 -37.77 19.24 11.62
C GLN A 963 -38.99 20.17 11.42
N LYS A 964 -40.20 19.65 11.17
CA LYS A 964 -41.41 20.50 11.14
C LYS A 964 -41.99 20.75 12.54
N GLU A 965 -41.84 22.00 12.96
CA GLU A 965 -42.64 22.82 13.88
C GLU A 965 -43.31 22.17 15.10
N LYS A 966 -42.74 22.49 16.27
CA LYS A 966 -43.43 22.46 17.57
C LYS A 966 -44.44 23.62 17.66
N GLU A 967 -45.73 23.31 17.65
CA GLU A 967 -46.76 24.12 18.30
C GLU A 967 -47.59 23.29 19.30
N PRO A 968 -48.18 23.91 20.35
CA PRO A 968 -48.46 23.22 21.61
C PRO A 968 -49.95 22.88 21.87
N LYS A 969 -50.14 21.96 22.84
CA LYS A 969 -51.38 21.53 23.54
C LYS A 969 -52.03 20.26 22.93
N ALA A 970 -52.59 19.31 23.67
CA ALA A 970 -53.03 19.22 25.07
C ALA A 970 -52.96 17.76 25.57
N ALA A 971 -53.01 17.55 26.88
CA ALA A 971 -53.15 16.22 27.48
C ALA A 971 -54.50 15.58 27.10
N VAL A 972 -54.52 14.26 26.82
CA VAL A 972 -55.51 13.26 27.34
C VAL A 972 -55.29 11.83 26.77
N SER A 973 -55.39 10.89 27.71
CA SER A 973 -55.67 9.43 27.69
C SER A 973 -54.91 8.45 26.79
N THR A 974 -54.08 7.64 27.44
CA THR A 974 -53.81 6.25 27.10
C THR A 974 -55.09 5.44 26.94
N THR A 975 -55.34 4.91 25.74
CA THR A 975 -56.25 3.78 25.54
C THR A 975 -55.54 2.71 24.71
N SER A 976 -55.34 1.55 25.33
CA SER A 976 -54.95 0.30 24.70
C SER A 976 -56.06 -0.18 23.77
N SER A 977 -55.76 -0.51 22.51
CA SER A 977 -56.73 -1.16 21.62
C SER A 977 -56.28 -2.56 21.20
N CYS A 978 -56.22 -3.47 22.17
CA CYS A 978 -56.70 -4.83 21.92
C CYS A 978 -58.24 -4.77 21.87
N ARG A 979 -58.87 -4.83 20.69
CA ARG A 979 -60.29 -5.23 20.60
C ARG A 979 -60.63 -5.96 19.29
N LYS A 980 -61.05 -7.22 19.52
CA LYS A 980 -62.01 -8.07 18.80
C LYS A 980 -61.55 -8.84 17.55
N TYR A 981 -61.23 -10.10 17.84
CA TYR A 981 -61.26 -11.26 16.95
C TYR A 981 -62.62 -11.44 16.26
N ALA A 982 -62.58 -11.85 14.99
CA ALA A 982 -63.56 -12.76 14.40
C ALA A 982 -62.86 -14.12 14.19
N ASN A 983 -63.47 -15.17 14.72
CA ASN A 983 -63.03 -16.55 14.56
C ASN A 983 -63.09 -16.95 13.08
N ASP A 984 -61.96 -17.35 12.52
CA ASP A 984 -61.94 -18.25 11.37
C ASP A 984 -60.95 -19.37 11.68
N ASP A 985 -61.47 -20.48 12.22
CA ASP A 985 -60.66 -21.62 12.69
C ASP A 985 -59.99 -22.42 11.55
N ASN A 986 -60.01 -21.90 10.31
CA ASN A 986 -59.32 -22.49 9.15
C ASN A 986 -58.33 -21.56 8.43
N ALA A 987 -58.04 -20.36 8.95
CA ALA A 987 -57.03 -19.48 8.35
C ALA A 987 -55.60 -19.89 8.77
N THR A 988 -54.74 -20.19 7.79
CA THR A 988 -53.31 -20.46 8.04
C THR A 988 -52.56 -19.17 8.42
N PHE A 989 -51.51 -19.29 9.24
CA PHE A 989 -50.69 -18.16 9.73
C PHE A 989 -50.27 -17.19 8.62
N LEU A 990 -49.95 -17.71 7.42
CA LEU A 990 -49.58 -16.91 6.25
C LEU A 990 -50.71 -16.03 5.69
N ALA A 991 -51.97 -16.46 5.84
CA ALA A 991 -53.12 -15.67 5.41
C ALA A 991 -53.36 -14.47 6.34
N ASN A 992 -53.28 -14.69 7.66
CA ASN A 992 -53.40 -13.61 8.65
C ASN A 992 -52.21 -12.63 8.63
N LEU A 993 -51.01 -13.10 8.28
CA LEU A 993 -49.83 -12.24 8.13
C LEU A 993 -49.94 -11.31 6.92
N LYS A 994 -50.60 -11.75 5.84
CA LYS A 994 -50.72 -10.98 4.60
C LYS A 994 -51.66 -9.79 4.75
N ASP A 995 -52.75 -9.94 5.50
CA ASP A 995 -53.76 -8.89 5.67
C ASP A 995 -53.36 -7.84 6.74
N HIS A 996 -52.41 -8.17 7.62
CA HIS A 996 -51.93 -7.29 8.70
C HIS A 996 -50.42 -6.96 8.61
N PHE A 997 -49.78 -7.20 7.45
CA PHE A 997 -48.33 -7.05 7.27
C PHE A 997 -47.82 -5.64 7.60
N ASN A 998 -48.63 -4.60 7.28
CA ASN A 998 -48.29 -3.21 7.57
C ASN A 998 -48.41 -2.85 9.06
N GLU A 999 -49.30 -3.50 9.81
CA GLU A 999 -49.37 -3.32 11.27
C GLU A 999 -48.23 -4.07 11.97
N PHE A 1000 -47.81 -5.22 11.43
CA PHE A 1000 -46.65 -5.95 11.91
C PHE A 1000 -45.34 -5.19 11.65
N LEU A 1001 -45.13 -4.61 10.47
CA LEU A 1001 -43.90 -3.85 10.18
C LEU A 1001 -43.72 -2.61 11.06
N ASN A 1002 -44.81 -2.02 11.53
CA ASN A 1002 -44.80 -0.76 12.30
C ASN A 1002 -44.95 -0.98 13.80
N ALA A 1003 -45.03 -2.22 14.28
CA ALA A 1003 -45.10 -2.53 15.69
C ALA A 1003 -43.75 -2.29 16.37
N SER A 1004 -43.78 -1.86 17.63
CA SER A 1004 -42.56 -1.63 18.40
C SER A 1004 -41.85 -2.95 18.73
N MET A 1005 -40.53 -2.91 18.95
CA MET A 1005 -39.74 -4.11 19.26
C MET A 1005 -40.25 -4.89 20.49
N ASP A 1006 -40.91 -4.22 21.44
CA ASP A 1006 -41.51 -4.87 22.61
C ASP A 1006 -42.82 -5.59 22.27
N GLU A 1007 -43.59 -5.11 21.30
CA GLU A 1007 -44.77 -5.79 20.78
C GLU A 1007 -44.37 -7.02 19.96
N HIS A 1008 -43.30 -6.95 19.16
CA HIS A 1008 -42.73 -8.12 18.47
C HIS A 1008 -42.23 -9.17 19.45
N LYS A 1009 -41.51 -8.77 20.51
CA LYS A 1009 -41.06 -9.69 21.56
C LYS A 1009 -42.24 -10.37 22.26
N THR A 1010 -43.29 -9.62 22.57
CA THR A 1010 -44.49 -10.16 23.23
C THR A 1010 -45.25 -11.12 22.31
N CYS A 1011 -45.40 -10.78 21.03
CA CYS A 1011 -46.02 -11.64 20.03
C CYS A 1011 -45.23 -12.93 19.78
N PHE A 1012 -43.90 -12.84 19.71
CA PHE A 1012 -43.01 -13.99 19.57
C PHE A 1012 -43.08 -14.91 20.79
N LYS A 1013 -43.07 -14.35 21.99
CA LYS A 1013 -43.19 -15.10 23.25
C LYS A 1013 -44.54 -15.83 23.35
N ASN A 1014 -45.63 -15.14 23.02
CA ASN A 1014 -46.98 -15.75 22.99
C ASN A 1014 -47.12 -16.84 21.92
N THR A 1015 -46.43 -16.70 20.78
CA THR A 1015 -46.42 -17.70 19.71
C THR A 1015 -45.64 -18.95 20.13
N ILE A 1016 -44.47 -18.78 20.74
CA ILE A 1016 -43.67 -19.86 21.34
C ILE A 1016 -44.51 -20.57 22.42
N ASP A 1017 -45.16 -19.83 23.32
CA ASP A 1017 -45.99 -20.42 24.38
C ASP A 1017 -47.22 -21.17 23.83
N LYS A 1018 -47.80 -20.74 22.69
CA LYS A 1018 -48.87 -21.48 22.00
C LYS A 1018 -48.37 -22.75 21.32
N ILE A 1019 -47.18 -22.73 20.73
CA ILE A 1019 -46.56 -23.87 20.05
C ILE A 1019 -46.17 -24.94 21.08
N PHE A 1020 -45.58 -24.55 22.21
CA PHE A 1020 -45.13 -25.47 23.25
C PHE A 1020 -46.21 -25.80 24.30
N GLY A 1021 -47.23 -24.97 24.45
CA GLY A 1021 -48.38 -25.23 25.33
C GLY A 1021 -49.33 -26.31 24.80
N ARG A 1022 -49.41 -26.51 23.48
CA ARG A 1022 -50.21 -27.58 22.85
C ARG A 1022 -49.59 -28.97 22.93
N SER A 1023 -48.29 -29.07 23.25
CA SER A 1023 -47.61 -30.35 23.42
C SER A 1023 -47.83 -31.01 24.79
N LYS A 1024 -48.49 -30.33 25.75
CA LYS A 1024 -48.79 -30.90 27.08
C LYS A 1024 -50.18 -31.51 27.25
N GLU A 1025 -51.06 -31.44 26.24
CA GLU A 1025 -52.42 -32.01 26.30
C GLU A 1025 -52.61 -33.29 25.46
N VAL A 1026 -51.54 -33.86 24.87
CA VAL A 1026 -51.64 -35.04 23.97
C VAL A 1026 -50.91 -36.30 24.49
N GLU A 1027 -50.30 -36.28 25.69
CA GLU A 1027 -49.55 -37.44 26.22
C GLU A 1027 -50.13 -38.07 27.50
N THR A 1028 -51.45 -37.98 27.71
CA THR A 1028 -52.16 -38.77 28.73
C THR A 1028 -53.49 -39.29 28.22
N LYS A 1029 -53.47 -40.39 27.45
CA LYS A 1029 -54.51 -41.44 27.41
C LYS A 1029 -54.09 -42.56 26.45
N GLU A 1030 -54.25 -43.81 26.92
CA GLU A 1030 -54.03 -45.10 26.25
C GLU A 1030 -52.54 -45.52 26.19
N VAL A 1031 -52.07 -46.63 26.82
CA VAL A 1031 -52.63 -47.97 26.96
C VAL A 1031 -52.05 -48.65 28.22
N GLU A 1032 -52.92 -49.15 29.11
CA GLU A 1032 -52.60 -50.24 30.06
C GLU A 1032 -53.08 -51.59 29.51
N SER A 1033 -52.34 -52.65 29.85
CA SER A 1033 -52.57 -54.11 29.72
C SER A 1033 -51.75 -54.81 28.62
N ARG A 1034 -50.96 -55.88 28.86
CA ARG A 1034 -50.67 -56.76 30.03
C ARG A 1034 -49.41 -57.63 29.71
N PRO A 1035 -48.78 -58.32 30.69
CA PRO A 1035 -47.50 -59.08 30.58
C PRO A 1035 -47.74 -60.56 30.15
N PRO A 1036 -46.76 -61.52 30.10
CA PRO A 1036 -45.33 -61.51 30.49
C PRO A 1036 -44.32 -62.14 29.48
N LEU A 1037 -43.03 -61.77 29.58
CA LEU A 1037 -41.83 -62.63 29.53
C LEU A 1037 -40.55 -61.79 29.73
#